data_AF-A0A0V0X3K8-F1
#
_entry.id   AF-A0A0V0X3K8-F1
#
_cell.length_a   1.000
_cell.length_b   1.000
_cell.length_c   1.000
_cell.angle_alpha   90.00
_cell.angle_beta   90.00
_cell.angle_gamma   90.00
#
_symmetry.space_group_name_H-M   'P 1'
#
loop_
_entity.id
_entity.type
_entity.pdbx_description
1 polymer ?
#
loop_
_entity_poly.entity_id
_entity_poly.type
_entity_poly.pdbx_seq_one_letter_code
_entity_poly.pdbx_strand_id
1 'polypeptide(L)'
;MTIGLLHLTDLSNSTVRSHIYLNIIATVLYFSGESLFVFYILFIRRVVILKGTVSRSTMPTITIKRRLFEDYFGDIKDEELDDLLFRFGLELDETTTEVFSDGNGKNVEEVVVKIEIPANRYDLLCWEGLIRALLIFYKSCEHPKYMIASSKMKPTIQLRVTKEVLFVLHFFQPRPMLHYVIKVETIRPYVVAAVLRNVTFNRDAYDSFIALQEKLHQNICRKRQLVAIGTHDLDKVKGPFVYSAKSPHELCFKPLNETEKFTATQIMKHYEKDPHIREYLRIIENKPMFPYVCDSEGAIMSMPPIINSDQSKITLQTKNIFIECTAVDLHRAEIVLDTIVCMFSVYCDQPYQVDPVEVISPGGIRQTYPILSCRTGSVSTSKVNRTIGVKLPSVTVAQLLNRMGISAEVGSEDRVLYKIPPTRHDILHECDIIEDVAIAYGYNNIKKELPPATATGDQLYLNKITEAMRKEIACAGFTEILTFSLCSRGDVSMKLQQPEELNRAVEIANPKALEFQASLYMFMYLVARTLLLPGILKTLAHNKDKALPLKLFEIQDVVERDEYSDCDDPVNRRHFCAVYYGKTSGFETIHGLLDHFMRLLEVSSNPAIGYCIKEDLLPFYFPGRCASIMLRGEKKIGHMGILHPSVCEAFDLNLVCSCLELCFEHVIEAKSDEAALF
;
A
#
# COMPACT_ATOMS: atom_id res chain seq x y z
N MET A 1 -24.83 36.78 -15.06
CA MET A 1 -25.93 36.25 -15.89
C MET A 1 -25.52 34.88 -16.41
N THR A 2 -26.09 33.85 -15.77
CA THR A 2 -26.38 32.50 -16.30
C THR A 2 -25.31 31.78 -17.13
N ILE A 3 -24.46 31.00 -16.44
CA ILE A 3 -23.93 29.74 -16.99
C ILE A 3 -24.48 28.64 -16.08
N GLY A 4 -25.25 27.73 -16.68
CA GLY A 4 -26.20 26.85 -16.01
C GLY A 4 -25.58 25.80 -15.10
N LEU A 5 -26.31 25.49 -14.03
CA LEU A 5 -26.23 24.25 -13.30
C LEU A 5 -26.31 23.07 -14.27
N LEU A 6 -25.18 22.40 -14.51
CA LEU A 6 -25.19 21.02 -14.97
C LEU A 6 -25.46 20.14 -13.74
N HIS A 7 -26.72 19.77 -13.57
CA HIS A 7 -27.16 18.69 -12.69
C HIS A 7 -26.45 17.39 -13.11
N LEU A 8 -25.41 17.02 -12.37
CA LEU A 8 -24.70 15.72 -12.49
C LEU A 8 -25.53 14.56 -11.89
N THR A 9 -26.86 14.60 -11.97
CA THR A 9 -27.76 13.55 -11.45
C THR A 9 -28.01 12.41 -12.44
N ASP A 10 -27.64 12.55 -13.72
CA ASP A 10 -27.97 11.56 -14.77
C ASP A 10 -26.85 10.58 -15.16
N LEU A 11 -25.76 10.49 -14.39
CA LEU A 11 -24.74 9.46 -14.60
C LEU A 11 -25.00 8.26 -13.69
N SER A 12 -25.69 7.26 -14.23
CA SER A 12 -26.04 5.98 -13.57
C SER A 12 -24.83 5.07 -13.28
N ASN A 13 -23.63 5.44 -13.71
CA ASN A 13 -22.44 4.59 -13.67
C ASN A 13 -21.40 5.13 -12.67
N SER A 14 -21.26 4.47 -11.52
CA SER A 14 -20.43 4.90 -10.38
C SER A 14 -18.95 5.10 -10.75
N THR A 15 -18.45 4.32 -11.69
CA THR A 15 -17.05 4.32 -12.15
C THR A 15 -16.64 5.63 -12.85
N VAL A 16 -17.57 6.25 -13.58
CA VAL A 16 -17.30 7.49 -14.33
C VAL A 16 -17.19 8.69 -13.38
N ARG A 17 -18.03 8.72 -12.33
CA ARG A 17 -17.90 9.71 -11.25
C ARG A 17 -16.55 9.59 -10.55
N SER A 18 -16.09 8.37 -10.25
CA SER A 18 -14.79 8.15 -9.60
C SER A 18 -13.61 8.67 -10.41
N HIS A 19 -13.62 8.50 -11.74
CA HIS A 19 -12.54 8.96 -12.61
C HIS A 19 -12.49 10.49 -12.78
N ILE A 20 -13.65 11.16 -12.79
CA ILE A 20 -13.69 12.63 -12.83
C ILE A 20 -13.16 13.21 -11.51
N TYR A 21 -13.52 12.62 -10.38
CA TYR A 21 -12.99 13.03 -9.07
C TYR A 21 -11.48 12.79 -8.93
N LEU A 22 -10.96 11.66 -9.44
CA LEU A 22 -9.51 11.39 -9.41
C LEU A 22 -8.71 12.41 -10.23
N ASN A 23 -9.21 12.79 -11.40
CA ASN A 23 -8.55 13.78 -12.26
C ASN A 23 -8.56 15.19 -11.64
N ILE A 24 -9.62 15.55 -10.92
CA ILE A 24 -9.69 16.82 -10.19
C ILE A 24 -8.69 16.82 -9.01
N ILE A 25 -8.60 15.72 -8.26
CA ILE A 25 -7.68 15.60 -7.12
C ILE A 25 -6.21 15.59 -7.57
N ALA A 26 -5.88 14.89 -8.66
CA ALA A 26 -4.53 14.88 -9.23
C ALA A 26 -4.08 16.27 -9.73
N THR A 27 -5.02 17.07 -10.25
CA THR A 27 -4.74 18.44 -10.70
C THR A 27 -4.48 19.39 -9.52
N VAL A 28 -5.12 19.17 -8.38
CA VAL A 28 -4.91 19.98 -7.16
C VAL A 28 -3.59 19.64 -6.46
N LEU A 29 -3.15 18.38 -6.50
CA LEU A 29 -1.93 17.91 -5.83
C LEU A 29 -0.62 18.38 -6.49
N TYR A 30 -0.63 18.74 -7.77
CA TYR A 30 0.60 19.18 -8.47
C TYR A 30 1.00 20.63 -8.17
N PHE A 31 0.11 21.43 -7.56
CA PHE A 31 0.35 22.86 -7.32
C PHE A 31 0.95 23.22 -5.96
N SER A 32 0.76 22.39 -4.92
CA SER A 32 1.30 22.67 -3.60
C SER A 32 2.59 21.86 -3.41
N GLY A 33 3.71 22.43 -3.85
CA GLY A 33 5.06 21.93 -3.59
C GLY A 33 5.44 22.05 -2.11
N GLU A 34 4.72 21.36 -1.23
CA GLU A 34 5.12 21.17 0.17
C GLU A 34 5.16 19.67 0.53
N SER A 35 6.31 19.31 1.08
CA SER A 35 6.72 18.06 1.70
C SER A 35 5.60 17.26 2.40
N LEU A 36 5.67 15.93 2.25
CA LEU A 36 5.10 14.75 2.96
C LEU A 36 4.00 14.87 4.04
N PHE A 37 3.77 16.03 4.66
CA PHE A 37 2.89 16.26 5.81
C PHE A 37 1.40 16.43 5.44
N VAL A 38 1.09 16.96 4.25
CA VAL A 38 -0.31 17.14 3.80
C VAL A 38 -1.00 15.81 3.47
N PHE A 39 -0.22 14.75 3.26
CA PHE A 39 -0.72 13.41 2.91
C PHE A 39 -1.62 12.80 4.00
N TYR A 40 -1.50 13.24 5.25
CA TYR A 40 -2.27 12.66 6.38
C TYR A 40 -3.68 13.25 6.54
N ILE A 41 -3.92 14.50 6.11
CA ILE A 41 -5.14 15.24 6.43
C ILE A 41 -6.28 14.95 5.44
N LEU A 42 -5.97 14.72 4.16
CA LEU A 42 -6.99 14.44 3.14
C LEU A 42 -7.55 13.00 3.19
N PHE A 43 -6.88 12.08 3.88
CA PHE A 43 -7.33 10.69 3.98
C PHE A 43 -8.54 10.49 4.92
N ILE A 44 -8.92 11.50 5.71
CA ILE A 44 -9.98 11.36 6.72
C ILE A 44 -11.39 11.66 6.16
N ARG A 45 -11.53 12.31 5.00
CA ARG A 45 -12.87 12.70 4.47
C ARG A 45 -13.62 11.63 3.66
N ARG A 46 -13.01 10.48 3.39
CA ARG A 46 -13.70 9.27 2.88
C ARG A 46 -12.98 8.02 3.38
N VAL A 47 -13.35 7.55 4.57
CA VAL A 47 -13.00 6.20 5.01
C VAL A 47 -13.83 5.22 4.19
N VAL A 48 -13.36 4.91 2.97
CA VAL A 48 -13.77 3.67 2.33
C VAL A 48 -13.19 2.55 3.19
N ILE A 49 -14.06 1.73 3.79
CA ILE A 49 -13.67 0.53 4.53
C ILE A 49 -13.03 -0.44 3.52
N LEU A 50 -11.74 -0.26 3.27
CA LEU A 50 -10.90 -1.24 2.60
C LEU A 50 -10.61 -2.33 3.63
N LYS A 51 -11.43 -3.37 3.67
CA LYS A 51 -11.06 -4.68 4.22
C LYS A 51 -9.95 -5.27 3.35
N GLY A 52 -8.74 -4.77 3.53
CA GLY A 52 -7.53 -5.28 2.90
C GLY A 52 -6.38 -5.05 3.85
N THR A 53 -5.71 -6.12 4.25
CA THR A 53 -4.37 -6.04 4.83
C THR A 53 -3.47 -5.33 3.83
N VAL A 54 -3.25 -4.02 4.02
CA VAL A 54 -2.24 -3.26 3.29
C VAL A 54 -0.90 -3.78 3.79
N SER A 55 -0.38 -4.81 3.10
CA SER A 55 1.04 -5.15 3.13
C SER A 55 1.79 -3.86 2.82
N ARG A 56 2.65 -3.40 3.74
CA ARG A 56 3.57 -2.30 3.45
C ARG A 56 4.34 -2.71 2.19
N SER A 57 4.08 -2.03 1.08
CA SER A 57 4.93 -2.09 -0.09
C SER A 57 6.16 -1.27 0.26
N THR A 58 7.11 -1.84 1.00
CA THR A 58 8.48 -1.33 0.99
C THR A 58 8.92 -1.28 -0.46
N MET A 59 9.47 -0.16 -0.90
CA MET A 59 9.99 -0.08 -2.27
C MET A 59 11.01 -1.20 -2.46
N PRO A 60 10.92 -1.96 -3.57
CA PRO A 60 11.82 -3.09 -3.76
C PRO A 60 13.25 -2.57 -3.91
N THR A 61 14.09 -2.91 -2.94
CA THR A 61 15.54 -2.69 -3.00
C THR A 61 16.21 -3.88 -3.65
N ILE A 62 17.23 -3.64 -4.47
CA ILE A 62 18.11 -4.68 -4.99
C ILE A 62 19.53 -4.43 -4.53
N THR A 63 20.28 -5.50 -4.31
CA THR A 63 21.67 -5.44 -3.88
C THR A 63 22.54 -5.96 -5.01
N ILE A 64 23.44 -5.12 -5.52
CA ILE A 64 24.33 -5.46 -6.63
C ILE A 64 25.77 -5.26 -6.19
N LYS A 65 26.65 -6.19 -6.56
CA LYS A 65 28.10 -6.08 -6.33
C LYS A 65 28.69 -4.97 -7.21
N ARG A 66 29.46 -4.06 -6.63
CA ARG A 66 30.05 -2.91 -7.35
C ARG A 66 30.89 -3.34 -8.56
N ARG A 67 31.65 -4.43 -8.44
CA ARG A 67 32.45 -5.00 -9.54
C ARG A 67 31.63 -5.22 -10.82
N LEU A 68 30.37 -5.62 -10.68
CA LEU A 68 29.50 -5.89 -11.83
C LEU A 68 29.17 -4.60 -12.55
N PHE A 69 29.03 -3.46 -11.87
CA PHE A 69 28.89 -2.18 -12.54
C PHE A 69 30.18 -1.78 -13.27
N GLU A 70 31.32 -1.99 -12.62
CA GLU A 70 32.64 -1.66 -13.17
C GLU A 70 32.95 -2.44 -14.45
N ASP A 71 32.53 -3.70 -14.54
CA ASP A 71 32.70 -4.53 -15.74
C ASP A 71 32.02 -3.93 -16.98
N TYR A 72 30.86 -3.27 -16.81
CA TYR A 72 30.09 -2.72 -17.94
C TYR A 72 30.32 -1.23 -18.17
N PHE A 73 30.55 -0.44 -17.13
CA PHE A 73 30.61 1.01 -17.22
C PHE A 73 32.00 1.60 -16.90
N GLY A 74 32.95 0.78 -16.45
CA GLY A 74 34.28 1.21 -16.01
C GLY A 74 34.30 1.67 -14.55
N ASP A 75 35.44 2.19 -14.11
CA ASP A 75 35.60 2.73 -12.76
C ASP A 75 34.76 4.02 -12.61
N ILE A 76 33.63 3.91 -11.90
CA ILE A 76 32.68 5.01 -11.65
C ILE A 76 32.69 5.36 -10.16
N LYS A 77 32.72 6.66 -9.86
CA LYS A 77 32.59 7.19 -8.50
C LYS A 77 31.13 7.15 -8.03
N ASP A 78 30.92 7.11 -6.72
CA ASP A 78 29.56 7.01 -6.15
C ASP A 78 28.65 8.18 -6.56
N GLU A 79 29.20 9.40 -6.62
CA GLU A 79 28.48 10.60 -7.09
C GLU A 79 28.03 10.47 -8.55
N GLU A 80 28.88 9.91 -9.42
CA GLU A 80 28.57 9.71 -10.83
C GLU A 80 27.54 8.58 -11.01
N LEU A 81 27.61 7.53 -10.19
CA LEU A 81 26.64 6.45 -10.18
C LEU A 81 25.26 6.94 -9.74
N ASP A 82 25.20 7.76 -8.69
CA ASP A 82 23.96 8.36 -8.22
C ASP A 82 23.33 9.26 -9.30
N ASP A 83 24.12 10.11 -9.95
CA ASP A 83 23.65 10.93 -11.08
C ASP A 83 23.11 10.09 -12.26
N LEU A 84 23.76 8.95 -12.55
CA LEU A 84 23.32 8.04 -13.61
C LEU A 84 21.98 7.37 -13.27
N LEU A 85 21.82 6.95 -12.01
CA LEU A 85 20.59 6.33 -11.50
C LEU A 85 19.45 7.35 -11.43
N PHE A 86 19.71 8.53 -10.88
CA PHE A 86 18.73 9.61 -10.74
C PHE A 86 18.13 10.02 -12.09
N ARG A 87 18.96 10.14 -13.13
CA ARG A 87 18.51 10.44 -14.50
C ARG A 87 17.60 9.37 -15.10
N PHE A 88 17.75 8.11 -14.68
CA PHE A 88 16.89 7.01 -15.10
C PHE A 88 15.65 6.85 -14.21
N GLY A 89 15.55 7.61 -13.11
CA GLY A 89 14.46 7.54 -12.14
C GLY A 89 14.67 6.47 -11.06
N LEU A 90 15.92 6.14 -10.74
CA LEU A 90 16.32 5.25 -9.65
C LEU A 90 17.06 6.03 -8.58
N GLU A 91 17.06 5.49 -7.36
CA GLU A 91 17.72 6.10 -6.20
C GLU A 91 18.73 5.14 -5.59
N LEU A 92 19.92 5.67 -5.29
CA LEU A 92 20.95 4.97 -4.55
C LEU A 92 20.64 5.05 -3.04
N ASP A 93 20.26 3.93 -2.43
CA ASP A 93 19.87 3.88 -1.02
C ASP A 93 21.10 3.88 -0.10
N GLU A 94 21.95 2.85 -0.23
CA GLU A 94 23.19 2.75 0.52
C GLU A 94 24.27 1.96 -0.22
N THR A 95 25.53 2.36 -0.02
CA THR A 95 26.72 1.58 -0.40
C THR A 95 27.33 0.98 0.86
N THR A 96 27.32 -0.34 0.97
CA THR A 96 27.79 -1.08 2.16
C THR A 96 28.81 -2.13 1.76
N THR A 97 29.63 -2.58 2.71
CA THR A 97 30.53 -3.73 2.50
C THR A 97 29.90 -4.95 3.14
N GLU A 98 29.57 -5.95 2.32
CA GLU A 98 28.99 -7.21 2.78
C GLU A 98 30.00 -8.34 2.62
N VAL A 99 30.00 -9.26 3.59
CA VAL A 99 30.88 -10.43 3.59
C VAL A 99 30.17 -11.57 2.88
N PHE A 100 30.66 -11.95 1.71
CA PHE A 100 30.17 -13.10 0.96
C PHE A 100 31.01 -14.33 1.28
N SER A 101 30.37 -15.49 1.41
CA SER A 101 31.09 -16.76 1.50
C SER A 101 31.44 -17.25 0.10
N ASP A 102 32.72 -17.45 -0.20
CA ASP A 102 33.18 -17.82 -1.54
C ASP A 102 33.01 -19.33 -1.82
N GLY A 103 32.07 -20.02 -1.18
CA GLY A 103 31.63 -21.38 -1.56
C GLY A 103 32.64 -22.48 -1.24
N ASN A 104 33.92 -22.11 -1.17
CA ASN A 104 35.03 -22.82 -0.55
C ASN A 104 35.20 -22.45 0.94
N GLY A 105 34.24 -21.75 1.54
CA GLY A 105 34.24 -21.38 2.97
C GLY A 105 35.15 -20.21 3.36
N LYS A 106 35.71 -19.46 2.40
CA LYS A 106 36.43 -18.20 2.67
C LYS A 106 35.49 -17.01 2.62
N ASN A 107 35.63 -16.10 3.56
CA ASN A 107 34.88 -14.84 3.60
C ASN A 107 35.58 -13.80 2.72
N VAL A 108 34.86 -13.27 1.74
CA VAL A 108 35.31 -12.19 0.86
C VAL A 108 34.45 -10.98 1.14
N GLU A 109 35.09 -9.88 1.55
CA GLU A 109 34.42 -8.59 1.68
C GLU A 109 34.26 -7.98 0.29
N GLU A 110 33.02 -7.77 -0.15
CA GLU A 110 32.72 -7.09 -1.40
C GLU A 110 31.87 -5.85 -1.12
N VAL A 111 32.17 -4.77 -1.84
CA VAL A 111 31.36 -3.56 -1.82
C VAL A 111 30.08 -3.81 -2.62
N VAL A 112 28.94 -3.62 -1.98
CA VAL A 112 27.62 -3.76 -2.58
C VAL A 112 26.88 -2.43 -2.57
N VAL A 113 26.09 -2.27 -3.62
CA VAL A 113 25.29 -1.10 -3.90
C VAL A 113 23.82 -1.50 -3.76
N LYS A 114 23.08 -0.82 -2.89
CA LYS A 114 21.64 -1.01 -2.73
C LYS A 114 20.89 0.08 -3.49
N ILE A 115 20.03 -0.34 -4.41
CA ILE A 115 19.31 0.55 -5.31
C ILE A 115 17.82 0.34 -5.10
N GLU A 116 17.09 1.42 -4.90
CA GLU A 116 15.63 1.41 -4.85
C GLU A 116 15.04 1.41 -6.26
N ILE A 117 14.10 0.50 -6.48
CA ILE A 117 13.43 0.31 -7.78
C ILE A 117 11.95 0.65 -7.63
N PRO A 118 11.35 1.29 -8.65
CA PRO A 118 9.92 1.54 -8.65
C PRO A 118 9.13 0.21 -8.76
N ALA A 119 8.09 0.07 -7.93
CA ALA A 119 7.37 -1.20 -7.78
C ALA A 119 6.65 -1.70 -9.05
N ASN A 120 6.50 -0.86 -10.08
CA ASN A 120 5.93 -1.20 -11.39
C ASN A 120 6.93 -1.87 -12.34
N ARG A 121 8.24 -1.66 -12.15
CA ARG A 121 9.31 -2.17 -13.03
C ARG A 121 9.82 -3.54 -12.58
N TYR A 122 9.10 -4.60 -12.94
CA TYR A 122 9.52 -5.97 -12.60
C TYR A 122 10.80 -6.41 -13.34
N ASP A 123 11.08 -5.82 -14.50
CA ASP A 123 12.26 -6.09 -15.30
C ASP A 123 13.56 -5.59 -14.67
N LEU A 124 13.49 -4.68 -13.69
CA LEU A 124 14.67 -4.13 -13.01
C LEU A 124 15.05 -4.89 -11.73
N LEU A 125 14.23 -5.84 -11.27
CA LEU A 125 14.40 -6.53 -9.98
C LEU A 125 15.63 -7.46 -9.89
N CYS A 126 16.45 -7.52 -10.94
CA CYS A 126 17.71 -8.25 -10.99
C CYS A 126 18.79 -7.39 -11.65
N TRP A 127 20.06 -7.70 -11.39
CA TRP A 127 21.17 -6.92 -11.93
C TRP A 127 21.27 -7.04 -13.45
N GLU A 128 20.93 -8.19 -14.02
CA GLU A 128 20.90 -8.41 -15.48
C GLU A 128 19.92 -7.46 -16.16
N GLY A 129 18.74 -7.31 -15.57
CA GLY A 129 17.69 -6.43 -16.04
C GLY A 129 18.06 -4.95 -15.89
N LEU A 130 18.58 -4.57 -14.72
CA LEU A 130 19.01 -3.20 -14.46
C LEU A 130 20.15 -2.77 -15.38
N ILE A 131 21.26 -3.53 -15.41
CA ILE A 131 22.42 -3.18 -16.21
C ILE A 131 22.03 -3.10 -17.69
N ARG A 132 21.21 -4.04 -18.17
CA ARG A 132 20.72 -3.99 -19.55
C ARG A 132 19.89 -2.73 -19.83
N ALA A 133 19.01 -2.33 -18.92
CA ALA A 133 18.23 -1.11 -19.08
C ALA A 133 19.13 0.14 -19.12
N LEU A 134 20.11 0.24 -18.22
CA LEU A 134 21.08 1.34 -18.19
C LEU A 134 21.97 1.37 -19.43
N LEU A 135 22.41 0.20 -19.92
CA LEU A 135 23.19 0.10 -21.16
C LEU A 135 22.40 0.57 -22.39
N ILE A 136 21.11 0.22 -22.49
CA ILE A 136 20.24 0.72 -23.56
C ILE A 136 20.07 2.24 -23.43
N PHE A 137 19.91 2.76 -22.21
CA PHE A 137 19.66 4.17 -21.96
C PHE A 137 20.87 5.09 -22.24
N TYR A 138 22.08 4.65 -21.87
CA TYR A 138 23.31 5.44 -21.97
C TYR A 138 24.20 5.08 -23.15
N LYS A 139 24.30 3.79 -23.51
CA LYS A 139 25.20 3.30 -24.57
C LYS A 139 24.47 2.93 -25.87
N SER A 140 23.15 3.13 -25.93
CA SER A 140 22.33 2.84 -27.12
C SER A 140 22.53 1.43 -27.68
N CYS A 141 22.67 0.44 -26.80
CA CYS A 141 22.82 -0.96 -27.19
C CYS A 141 21.57 -1.50 -27.91
N GLU A 142 21.76 -2.52 -28.77
CA GLU A 142 20.64 -3.16 -29.47
C GLU A 142 19.67 -3.85 -28.49
N HIS A 143 18.37 -3.75 -28.80
CA HIS A 143 17.33 -4.39 -28.01
C HIS A 143 17.39 -5.92 -28.12
N PRO A 144 17.30 -6.68 -27.01
CA PRO A 144 17.21 -8.12 -27.07
C PRO A 144 15.91 -8.55 -27.75
N LYS A 145 16.02 -9.51 -28.69
CA LYS A 145 14.86 -10.10 -29.36
C LYS A 145 14.58 -11.45 -28.74
N TYR A 146 13.57 -11.51 -27.89
CA TYR A 146 13.13 -12.76 -27.28
C TYR A 146 12.41 -13.63 -28.31
N MET A 147 12.88 -14.86 -28.47
CA MET A 147 12.37 -15.81 -29.45
C MET A 147 11.94 -17.10 -28.77
N ILE A 148 10.78 -17.61 -29.18
CA ILE A 148 10.34 -18.96 -28.82
C ILE A 148 11.01 -19.93 -29.80
N ALA A 149 11.70 -20.94 -29.28
CA ALA A 149 12.32 -21.97 -30.11
C ALA A 149 11.26 -22.67 -30.98
N SER A 150 11.43 -22.60 -32.30
CA SER A 150 10.53 -23.28 -33.24
C SER A 150 10.85 -24.77 -33.24
N SER A 151 10.13 -25.53 -32.40
CA SER A 151 10.10 -26.97 -32.54
C SER A 151 9.36 -27.28 -33.86
N LYS A 152 10.06 -27.78 -34.87
CA LYS A 152 9.42 -28.42 -36.02
C LYS A 152 8.58 -29.60 -35.50
N MET A 153 7.28 -29.34 -35.33
CA MET A 153 6.21 -30.26 -34.91
C MET A 153 6.23 -30.74 -33.44
N LYS A 154 5.52 -29.98 -32.59
CA LYS A 154 5.10 -30.22 -31.19
C LYS A 154 6.09 -29.81 -30.08
N PRO A 155 5.64 -29.01 -29.10
CA PRO A 155 6.44 -28.73 -27.90
C PRO A 155 6.83 -30.06 -27.26
N THR A 156 8.13 -30.22 -27.02
CA THR A 156 8.71 -31.50 -26.55
C THR A 156 8.24 -31.86 -25.14
N ILE A 157 7.73 -30.88 -24.39
CA ILE A 157 7.35 -31.00 -22.98
C ILE A 157 5.89 -30.57 -22.80
N GLN A 158 5.11 -31.44 -22.16
CA GLN A 158 3.70 -31.20 -21.83
C GLN A 158 3.53 -31.16 -20.31
N LEU A 159 2.73 -30.21 -19.83
CA LEU A 159 2.25 -30.16 -18.45
C LEU A 159 0.72 -30.31 -18.44
N ARG A 160 0.23 -31.36 -17.80
CA ARG A 160 -1.20 -31.69 -17.75
C ARG A 160 -1.80 -31.30 -16.41
N VAL A 161 -2.90 -30.56 -16.44
CA VAL A 161 -3.67 -30.25 -15.23
C VAL A 161 -4.77 -31.29 -15.09
N THR A 162 -4.72 -32.11 -14.04
CA THR A 162 -5.70 -33.18 -13.83
C THR A 162 -6.84 -32.75 -12.91
N LYS A 163 -8.05 -33.23 -13.21
CA LYS A 163 -9.18 -33.18 -12.28
C LYS A 163 -9.03 -34.32 -11.29
N GLU A 164 -8.37 -34.11 -10.16
CA GLU A 164 -8.60 -35.01 -9.04
C GLU A 164 -9.96 -34.67 -8.42
N VAL A 165 -10.77 -35.73 -8.27
CA VAL A 165 -12.14 -35.69 -7.74
C VAL A 165 -12.09 -36.46 -6.42
N LEU A 166 -11.96 -35.75 -5.30
CA LEU A 166 -12.15 -36.39 -4.00
C LEU A 166 -13.66 -36.49 -3.74
N PHE A 167 -14.15 -37.71 -3.50
CA PHE A 167 -15.52 -37.96 -3.04
C PHE A 167 -15.54 -37.94 -1.51
N VAL A 168 -15.96 -36.83 -0.89
CA VAL A 168 -16.18 -36.81 0.56
C VAL A 168 -17.58 -37.36 0.85
N LEU A 169 -17.66 -38.62 1.28
CA LEU A 169 -18.88 -39.22 1.82
C LEU A 169 -18.98 -38.89 3.32
N HIS A 170 -19.88 -37.98 3.68
CA HIS A 170 -20.31 -37.84 5.08
C HIS A 170 -21.29 -38.96 5.41
N PHE A 171 -20.85 -39.98 6.16
CA PHE A 171 -21.76 -40.97 6.75
C PHE A 171 -22.35 -40.43 8.06
N PHE A 172 -23.45 -39.70 7.97
CA PHE A 172 -24.43 -39.60 9.04
C PHE A 172 -25.75 -40.17 8.52
N GLN A 173 -26.25 -41.24 9.15
CA GLN A 173 -27.54 -41.86 8.78
C GLN A 173 -28.72 -40.87 8.86
N PRO A 174 -29.86 -41.08 8.16
CA PRO A 174 -30.09 -41.85 6.94
C PRO A 174 -30.62 -40.89 5.85
N ARG A 175 -29.81 -39.97 5.33
CA ARG A 175 -30.05 -39.29 4.05
C ARG A 175 -28.71 -38.97 3.39
N PRO A 176 -28.46 -39.39 2.14
CA PRO A 176 -27.24 -39.00 1.44
C PRO A 176 -27.34 -37.50 1.09
N MET A 177 -26.44 -36.66 1.59
CA MET A 177 -26.41 -35.24 1.25
C MET A 177 -24.99 -34.73 0.94
N LEU A 178 -24.94 -34.01 -0.19
CA LEU A 178 -23.86 -33.24 -0.84
C LEU A 178 -22.51 -33.93 -1.13
N HIS A 179 -22.30 -34.22 -2.42
CA HIS A 179 -21.00 -34.48 -3.01
C HIS A 179 -20.23 -33.17 -3.20
N TYR A 180 -19.19 -32.91 -2.40
CA TYR A 180 -18.21 -31.86 -2.69
C TYR A 180 -17.07 -32.46 -3.51
N VAL A 181 -17.01 -32.14 -4.80
CA VAL A 181 -15.86 -32.43 -5.66
C VAL A 181 -14.83 -31.32 -5.44
N ILE A 182 -13.82 -31.58 -4.62
CA ILE A 182 -12.73 -30.63 -4.41
C ILE A 182 -11.75 -30.79 -5.57
N LYS A 183 -11.73 -29.80 -6.46
CA LYS A 183 -10.79 -29.74 -7.60
C LYS A 183 -9.59 -28.86 -7.25
N VAL A 184 -8.47 -29.09 -7.91
CA VAL A 184 -7.32 -28.17 -7.91
C VAL A 184 -7.75 -26.72 -8.22
N GLU A 185 -8.75 -26.57 -9.09
CA GLU A 185 -9.41 -25.30 -9.45
C GLU A 185 -9.90 -24.49 -8.24
N THR A 186 -10.31 -25.16 -7.15
CA THR A 186 -10.80 -24.52 -5.92
C THR A 186 -9.68 -23.98 -5.03
N ILE A 187 -8.44 -24.44 -5.27
CA ILE A 187 -7.27 -24.11 -4.46
C ILE A 187 -6.40 -23.08 -5.19
N ARG A 188 -5.94 -23.44 -6.39
CA ARG A 188 -5.04 -22.71 -7.28
C ARG A 188 -5.27 -23.17 -8.73
N PRO A 189 -6.17 -22.51 -9.47
CA PRO A 189 -6.66 -22.99 -10.76
C PRO A 189 -5.66 -23.00 -11.92
N TYR A 190 -4.62 -22.16 -11.87
CA TYR A 190 -3.77 -21.93 -13.03
C TYR A 190 -2.34 -22.42 -12.79
N VAL A 191 -1.71 -22.89 -13.87
CA VAL A 191 -0.28 -23.20 -13.91
C VAL A 191 0.24 -22.81 -15.29
N VAL A 192 1.38 -22.13 -15.32
CA VAL A 192 2.12 -21.79 -16.55
C VAL A 192 3.56 -22.27 -16.39
N ALA A 193 4.23 -22.63 -17.48
CA ALA A 193 5.58 -23.16 -17.41
C ALA A 193 6.42 -22.79 -18.65
N ALA A 194 7.73 -22.80 -18.50
CA ALA A 194 8.70 -22.56 -19.56
C ALA A 194 9.98 -23.37 -19.31
N VAL A 195 10.81 -23.53 -20.35
CA VAL A 195 12.11 -24.21 -20.24
C VAL A 195 13.22 -23.31 -20.77
N LEU A 196 14.30 -23.20 -19.99
CA LEU A 196 15.56 -22.64 -20.44
C LEU A 196 16.53 -23.81 -20.69
N ARG A 197 17.03 -23.93 -21.93
CA ARG A 197 17.95 -25.01 -22.31
C ARG A 197 19.39 -24.56 -22.32
N ASN A 198 20.27 -25.48 -21.92
CA ASN A 198 21.72 -25.30 -21.91
C ASN A 198 22.15 -23.95 -21.32
N VAL A 199 21.67 -23.68 -20.12
CA VAL A 199 22.01 -22.50 -19.33
C VAL A 199 23.40 -22.68 -18.74
N THR A 200 24.21 -21.63 -18.83
CA THR A 200 25.55 -21.58 -18.23
C THR A 200 25.57 -20.53 -17.12
N PHE A 201 25.35 -20.96 -15.87
CA PHE A 201 25.41 -20.06 -14.73
C PHE A 201 26.83 -19.94 -14.17
N ASN A 202 27.28 -18.70 -14.02
CA ASN A 202 28.29 -18.38 -13.04
C ASN A 202 27.62 -18.23 -11.65
N ARG A 203 28.43 -18.10 -10.61
CA ARG A 203 27.92 -17.99 -9.25
C ARG A 203 27.01 -16.77 -9.04
N ASP A 204 27.43 -15.61 -9.54
CA ASP A 204 26.66 -14.37 -9.37
C ASP A 204 25.31 -14.43 -10.10
N ALA A 205 25.24 -15.03 -11.28
CA ALA A 205 23.99 -15.24 -12.02
C ALA A 205 23.08 -16.24 -11.32
N TYR A 206 23.62 -17.29 -10.71
CA TYR A 206 22.84 -18.22 -9.91
C TYR A 206 22.25 -17.56 -8.65
N ASP A 207 23.06 -16.77 -7.93
CA ASP A 207 22.59 -16.03 -6.76
C ASP A 207 21.54 -14.97 -7.17
N SER A 208 21.73 -14.31 -8.32
CA SER A 208 20.74 -13.40 -8.93
C SER A 208 19.44 -14.10 -9.30
N PHE A 209 19.52 -15.32 -9.86
CA PHE A 209 18.35 -16.12 -10.22
C PHE A 209 17.46 -16.43 -9.02
N ILE A 210 18.07 -16.86 -7.92
CA ILE A 210 17.36 -17.10 -6.66
C ILE A 210 16.83 -15.79 -6.07
N ALA A 211 17.63 -14.71 -6.11
CA ALA A 211 17.22 -13.40 -5.60
C ALA A 211 16.02 -12.84 -6.36
N LEU A 212 15.98 -12.93 -7.69
CA LEU A 212 14.85 -12.49 -8.50
C LEU A 212 13.58 -13.28 -8.13
N GLN A 213 13.69 -14.60 -7.99
CA GLN A 213 12.56 -15.44 -7.59
C GLN A 213 11.95 -14.97 -6.26
N GLU A 214 12.78 -14.72 -5.24
CA GLU A 214 12.33 -14.27 -3.92
C GLU A 214 11.76 -12.85 -3.97
N LYS A 215 12.37 -11.93 -4.74
CA LYS A 215 11.83 -10.56 -4.92
C LYS A 215 10.47 -10.56 -5.61
N LEU A 216 10.28 -11.38 -6.65
CA LEU A 216 8.97 -11.56 -7.29
C LEU A 216 7.96 -12.18 -6.32
N HIS A 217 8.36 -13.17 -5.52
CA HIS A 217 7.52 -13.77 -4.48
C HIS A 217 7.02 -12.77 -3.45
N GLN A 218 7.86 -11.82 -3.04
CA GLN A 218 7.51 -10.79 -2.07
C GLN A 218 6.59 -9.71 -2.67
N ASN A 219 6.87 -9.25 -3.89
CA ASN A 219 6.16 -8.14 -4.53
C ASN A 219 4.90 -8.61 -5.32
N ILE A 220 5.03 -8.90 -6.62
CA ILE A 220 3.89 -9.16 -7.53
C ILE A 220 3.05 -10.38 -7.10
N CYS A 221 3.70 -11.38 -6.49
CA CYS A 221 3.09 -12.62 -6.02
C CYS A 221 2.41 -12.47 -4.64
N ARG A 222 2.58 -11.33 -3.95
CA ARG A 222 2.09 -11.05 -2.58
C ARG A 222 2.43 -12.17 -1.59
N LYS A 223 3.72 -12.36 -1.29
CA LYS A 223 4.21 -13.46 -0.44
C LYS A 223 3.67 -14.82 -0.87
N ARG A 224 3.82 -15.14 -2.15
CA ARG A 224 3.36 -16.37 -2.81
C ARG A 224 1.84 -16.63 -2.79
N GLN A 225 1.02 -15.73 -2.26
CA GLN A 225 -0.44 -15.92 -2.16
C GLN A 225 -1.10 -16.04 -3.53
N LEU A 226 -0.66 -15.22 -4.49
CA LEU A 226 -1.26 -15.15 -5.83
C LEU A 226 -0.56 -16.05 -6.83
N VAL A 227 0.77 -16.09 -6.81
CA VAL A 227 1.61 -16.89 -7.72
C VAL A 227 2.75 -17.51 -6.89
N ALA A 228 3.05 -18.79 -7.10
CA ALA A 228 4.21 -19.47 -6.56
C ALA A 228 5.05 -20.02 -7.70
N ILE A 229 6.36 -19.79 -7.62
CA ILE A 229 7.32 -20.10 -8.67
C ILE A 229 8.15 -21.28 -8.16
N GLY A 230 8.20 -22.35 -8.93
CA GLY A 230 9.13 -23.44 -8.77
C GLY A 230 10.14 -23.44 -9.91
N THR A 231 11.34 -23.91 -9.58
CA THR A 231 12.47 -24.00 -10.48
C THR A 231 13.08 -25.38 -10.28
N HIS A 232 13.23 -26.10 -11.38
CA HIS A 232 13.54 -27.52 -11.39
C HIS A 232 14.65 -27.84 -12.38
N ASP A 233 15.55 -28.73 -11.99
CA ASP A 233 16.55 -29.31 -12.88
C ASP A 233 15.89 -30.34 -13.80
N LEU A 234 15.73 -29.98 -15.09
CA LEU A 234 15.05 -30.80 -16.09
C LEU A 234 15.83 -32.09 -16.38
N ASP A 235 17.14 -32.14 -16.15
CA ASP A 235 17.94 -33.34 -16.43
C ASP A 235 17.66 -34.47 -15.41
N LYS A 236 17.08 -34.14 -14.26
CA LYS A 236 16.76 -35.08 -13.17
C LYS A 236 15.31 -35.56 -13.18
N VAL A 237 14.44 -34.95 -13.98
CA VAL A 237 12.99 -35.25 -14.01
C VAL A 237 12.54 -35.57 -15.43
N LYS A 238 11.49 -36.39 -15.59
CA LYS A 238 11.02 -36.80 -16.93
C LYS A 238 9.58 -36.38 -17.20
N GLY A 239 9.39 -35.60 -18.26
CA GLY A 239 8.05 -35.26 -18.75
C GLY A 239 7.31 -36.45 -19.38
N PRO A 240 5.97 -36.38 -19.54
CA PRO A 240 5.10 -35.23 -19.26
C PRO A 240 4.85 -35.01 -17.77
N PHE A 241 4.71 -33.74 -17.39
CA PHE A 241 4.47 -33.32 -16.01
C PHE A 241 2.97 -33.25 -15.70
N VAL A 242 2.59 -33.44 -14.45
CA VAL A 242 1.20 -33.38 -13.99
C VAL A 242 1.08 -32.42 -12.82
N TYR A 243 0.15 -31.46 -12.92
CA TYR A 243 -0.27 -30.60 -11.82
C TYR A 243 -1.61 -31.07 -11.28
N SER A 244 -1.63 -31.47 -10.01
CA SER A 244 -2.81 -32.04 -9.35
C SER A 244 -2.86 -31.65 -7.87
N ALA A 245 -3.83 -32.17 -7.12
CA ALA A 245 -3.93 -31.98 -5.67
C ALA A 245 -4.32 -33.27 -4.98
N LYS A 246 -3.64 -33.59 -3.88
CA LYS A 246 -3.81 -34.83 -3.09
C LYS A 246 -4.12 -34.53 -1.63
N SER A 247 -4.59 -35.54 -0.91
CA SER A 247 -4.74 -35.47 0.55
C SER A 247 -3.37 -35.22 1.22
N PRO A 248 -3.28 -34.38 2.26
CA PRO A 248 -2.03 -34.13 2.98
C PRO A 248 -1.35 -35.39 3.55
N HIS A 249 -2.11 -36.47 3.77
CA HIS A 249 -1.57 -37.74 4.28
C HIS A 249 -0.92 -38.62 3.21
N GLU A 250 -1.32 -38.45 1.94
CA GLU A 250 -0.86 -39.28 0.82
C GLU A 250 0.35 -38.65 0.10
N LEU A 251 0.53 -37.35 0.24
CA LEU A 251 1.63 -36.61 -0.38
C LEU A 251 2.92 -36.81 0.44
N CYS A 252 3.84 -37.63 -0.07
CA CYS A 252 5.12 -37.94 0.58
C CYS A 252 6.30 -37.68 -0.36
N PHE A 253 7.17 -36.75 0.00
CA PHE A 253 8.35 -36.41 -0.79
C PHE A 253 9.49 -35.89 0.08
N LYS A 254 10.66 -35.71 -0.52
CA LYS A 254 11.87 -35.21 0.14
C LYS A 254 11.94 -33.68 -0.05
N PRO A 255 11.63 -32.87 0.98
CA PRO A 255 11.67 -31.41 0.87
C PRO A 255 13.10 -30.89 0.70
N LEU A 256 13.23 -29.69 0.15
CA LEU A 256 14.51 -29.05 -0.14
C LEU A 256 15.44 -29.01 1.09
N ASN A 257 16.70 -29.41 0.91
CA ASN A 257 17.75 -29.46 1.94
C ASN A 257 17.54 -30.45 3.09
N GLU A 258 16.50 -31.28 3.05
CA GLU A 258 16.30 -32.37 4.00
C GLU A 258 16.86 -33.68 3.45
N THR A 259 17.07 -34.69 4.29
CA THR A 259 17.55 -36.02 3.87
C THR A 259 16.44 -37.06 3.82
N GLU A 260 15.47 -36.97 4.72
CA GLU A 260 14.36 -37.91 4.87
C GLU A 260 13.13 -37.52 4.03
N LYS A 261 12.26 -38.49 3.78
CA LYS A 261 10.95 -38.25 3.15
C LYS A 261 9.93 -37.88 4.22
N PHE A 262 9.19 -36.82 3.99
CA PHE A 262 8.14 -36.35 4.88
C PHE A 262 6.80 -36.38 4.17
N THR A 263 5.76 -36.71 4.91
CA THR A 263 4.37 -36.50 4.50
C THR A 263 4.03 -34.99 4.59
N ALA A 264 3.12 -34.47 3.75
CA ALA A 264 2.71 -33.06 3.80
C ALA A 264 2.29 -32.60 5.20
N THR A 265 1.56 -33.42 5.97
CA THR A 265 1.21 -33.10 7.37
C THR A 265 2.45 -32.94 8.28
N GLN A 266 3.50 -33.74 8.05
CA GLN A 266 4.75 -33.64 8.79
C GLN A 266 5.55 -32.39 8.37
N ILE A 267 5.56 -32.08 7.07
CA ILE A 267 6.18 -30.85 6.51
C ILE A 267 5.57 -29.61 7.16
N MET A 268 4.23 -29.52 7.26
CA MET A 268 3.56 -28.38 7.89
C MET A 268 3.99 -28.19 9.35
N LYS A 269 4.11 -29.29 10.12
CA LYS A 269 4.56 -29.24 11.53
C LYS A 269 6.04 -28.92 11.68
N HIS A 270 6.88 -29.43 10.79
CA HIS A 270 8.33 -29.20 10.80
C HIS A 270 8.65 -27.73 10.57
N TYR A 271 8.04 -27.12 9.56
CA TYR A 271 8.28 -25.73 9.17
C TYR A 271 7.45 -24.69 9.97
N GLU A 272 6.63 -25.12 10.94
CA GLU A 272 5.87 -24.19 11.79
C GLU A 272 6.80 -23.30 12.65
N LYS A 273 7.99 -23.82 12.97
CA LYS A 273 9.04 -23.10 13.73
C LYS A 273 9.99 -22.30 12.84
N ASP A 274 9.99 -22.54 11.53
CA ASP A 274 10.88 -21.87 10.59
C ASP A 274 10.37 -20.45 10.30
N PRO A 275 11.14 -19.39 10.63
CA PRO A 275 10.68 -18.01 10.44
C PRO A 275 10.42 -17.65 8.97
N HIS A 276 11.10 -18.28 8.02
CA HIS A 276 10.96 -17.96 6.60
C HIS A 276 9.74 -18.65 5.97
N ILE A 277 9.53 -19.94 6.29
CA ILE A 277 8.46 -20.72 5.65
C ILE A 277 7.11 -20.59 6.40
N ARG A 278 7.11 -20.31 7.71
CA ARG A 278 5.90 -20.23 8.54
C ARG A 278 4.84 -19.29 7.99
N GLU A 279 5.25 -18.18 7.39
CA GLU A 279 4.30 -17.21 6.81
C GLU A 279 3.49 -17.81 5.64
N TYR A 280 4.09 -18.71 4.86
CA TYR A 280 3.45 -19.31 3.69
C TYR A 280 2.56 -20.51 4.03
N LEU A 281 2.79 -21.18 5.16
CA LEU A 281 2.00 -22.34 5.60
C LEU A 281 0.49 -22.01 5.67
N ARG A 282 0.17 -20.82 6.20
CA ARG A 282 -1.21 -20.31 6.37
C ARG A 282 -2.00 -20.22 5.07
N ILE A 283 -1.34 -20.23 3.91
CA ILE A 283 -1.98 -20.11 2.59
C ILE A 283 -2.80 -21.36 2.25
N ILE A 284 -2.33 -22.54 2.64
CA ILE A 284 -2.96 -23.83 2.31
C ILE A 284 -3.36 -24.66 3.53
N GLU A 285 -2.94 -24.28 4.75
CA GLU A 285 -3.18 -25.04 5.99
C GLU A 285 -4.64 -25.47 6.21
N ASN A 286 -5.60 -24.58 5.92
CA ASN A 286 -7.03 -24.84 6.13
C ASN A 286 -7.72 -25.54 4.93
N LYS A 287 -6.96 -25.96 3.92
CA LYS A 287 -7.52 -26.55 2.71
C LYS A 287 -7.52 -28.08 2.81
N PRO A 288 -8.58 -28.76 2.30
CA PRO A 288 -8.73 -30.21 2.43
C PRO A 288 -7.74 -31.02 1.59
N MET A 289 -7.19 -30.41 0.52
CA MET A 289 -6.24 -31.03 -0.40
C MET A 289 -5.07 -30.06 -0.64
N PHE A 290 -3.87 -30.59 -0.85
CA PHE A 290 -2.67 -29.80 -1.15
C PHE A 290 -2.25 -29.98 -2.61
N PRO A 291 -1.93 -28.90 -3.32
CA PRO A 291 -1.52 -28.99 -4.71
C PRO A 291 -0.07 -29.48 -4.81
N TYR A 292 0.23 -30.23 -5.86
CA TYR A 292 1.56 -30.75 -6.13
C TYR A 292 1.82 -30.82 -7.64
N VAL A 293 3.09 -30.76 -8.01
CA VAL A 293 3.55 -31.02 -9.38
C VAL A 293 4.39 -32.29 -9.36
N CYS A 294 4.12 -33.23 -10.26
CA CYS A 294 4.91 -34.46 -10.40
C CYS A 294 5.36 -34.72 -11.85
N ASP A 295 6.35 -35.58 -11.97
CA ASP A 295 6.85 -36.08 -13.25
C ASP A 295 6.05 -37.31 -13.73
N SER A 296 6.47 -37.86 -14.88
CA SER A 296 5.85 -39.05 -15.49
C SER A 296 6.05 -40.35 -14.70
N GLU A 297 7.08 -40.42 -13.85
CA GLU A 297 7.38 -41.56 -12.97
C GLU A 297 6.66 -41.44 -11.62
N GLY A 298 5.94 -40.34 -11.38
CA GLY A 298 5.20 -40.05 -10.15
C GLY A 298 6.05 -39.42 -9.05
N ALA A 299 7.28 -39.00 -9.34
CA ALA A 299 8.14 -38.25 -8.43
C ALA A 299 7.61 -36.82 -8.27
N ILE A 300 7.42 -36.40 -7.01
CA ILE A 300 6.92 -35.06 -6.67
C ILE A 300 8.06 -34.05 -6.80
N MET A 301 7.86 -33.03 -7.63
CA MET A 301 8.81 -31.95 -7.89
C MET A 301 8.59 -30.78 -6.94
N SER A 302 7.33 -30.39 -6.69
CA SER A 302 7.01 -29.28 -5.79
C SER A 302 5.66 -29.47 -5.09
N MET A 303 5.52 -28.85 -3.93
CA MET A 303 4.25 -28.65 -3.22
C MET A 303 3.97 -27.14 -3.09
N PRO A 304 3.40 -26.51 -4.14
CA PRO A 304 3.13 -25.08 -4.12
C PRO A 304 2.10 -24.70 -3.03
N PRO A 305 2.19 -23.54 -2.38
CA PRO A 305 3.22 -22.50 -2.47
C PRO A 305 4.38 -22.67 -1.46
N ILE A 306 4.52 -23.85 -0.85
CA ILE A 306 5.36 -24.03 0.34
C ILE A 306 6.81 -24.30 -0.02
N ILE A 307 7.08 -25.44 -0.66
CA ILE A 307 8.46 -25.91 -0.85
C ILE A 307 8.61 -26.81 -2.08
N ASN A 308 9.82 -26.81 -2.65
CA ASN A 308 10.22 -27.69 -3.74
C ASN A 308 10.87 -28.97 -3.20
N SER A 309 10.97 -29.99 -4.06
CA SER A 309 11.64 -31.26 -3.78
C SER A 309 13.15 -31.14 -3.97
N ASP A 310 13.91 -31.79 -3.08
CA ASP A 310 15.37 -31.87 -3.18
C ASP A 310 15.83 -32.62 -4.43
N GLN A 311 15.01 -33.53 -4.96
CA GLN A 311 15.32 -34.31 -6.17
C GLN A 311 15.48 -33.42 -7.41
N SER A 312 14.63 -32.41 -7.54
CA SER A 312 14.62 -31.45 -8.64
C SER A 312 15.46 -30.20 -8.38
N LYS A 313 16.29 -30.20 -7.32
CA LYS A 313 17.06 -29.02 -6.90
C LYS A 313 18.01 -28.57 -8.00
N ILE A 314 17.94 -27.27 -8.33
CA ILE A 314 18.88 -26.59 -9.22
C ILE A 314 20.22 -26.38 -8.52
N THR A 315 21.30 -26.50 -9.28
CA THR A 315 22.68 -26.30 -8.81
C THR A 315 23.48 -25.57 -9.88
N LEU A 316 24.70 -25.14 -9.58
CA LEU A 316 25.59 -24.51 -10.57
C LEU A 316 25.91 -25.38 -11.79
N GLN A 317 25.72 -26.71 -11.68
CA GLN A 317 25.96 -27.66 -12.78
C GLN A 317 24.72 -27.91 -13.64
N THR A 318 23.56 -27.42 -13.23
CA THR A 318 22.29 -27.63 -13.93
C THR A 318 22.32 -26.93 -15.28
N LYS A 319 22.06 -27.68 -16.36
CA LYS A 319 22.04 -27.14 -17.73
C LYS A 319 20.64 -26.81 -18.20
N ASN A 320 19.66 -27.64 -17.89
CA ASN A 320 18.30 -27.44 -18.35
C ASN A 320 17.39 -27.11 -17.17
N ILE A 321 16.70 -25.98 -17.23
CA ILE A 321 15.86 -25.48 -16.14
C ILE A 321 14.41 -25.49 -16.60
N PHE A 322 13.59 -26.24 -15.88
CA PHE A 322 12.14 -26.20 -15.98
C PHE A 322 11.59 -25.24 -14.93
N ILE A 323 10.82 -24.25 -15.36
CA ILE A 323 10.24 -23.22 -14.49
C ILE A 323 8.73 -23.39 -14.55
N GLU A 324 8.09 -23.57 -13.39
CA GLU A 324 6.63 -23.61 -13.28
C GLU A 324 6.10 -22.56 -12.31
N CYS A 325 5.05 -21.87 -12.71
CA CYS A 325 4.36 -20.86 -11.91
C CYS A 325 2.92 -21.33 -11.67
N THR A 326 2.58 -21.64 -10.42
CA THR A 326 1.20 -21.99 -10.01
C THR A 326 0.50 -20.81 -9.40
N ALA A 327 -0.75 -20.55 -9.78
CA ALA A 327 -1.40 -19.29 -9.47
C ALA A 327 -2.91 -19.35 -9.24
N VAL A 328 -3.39 -18.34 -8.52
CA VAL A 328 -4.81 -17.96 -8.44
C VAL A 328 -5.18 -16.97 -9.55
N ASP A 329 -4.22 -16.13 -9.96
CA ASP A 329 -4.35 -15.13 -11.01
C ASP A 329 -3.46 -15.50 -12.21
N LEU A 330 -4.09 -15.85 -13.34
CA LEU A 330 -3.38 -16.28 -14.55
C LEU A 330 -2.48 -15.18 -15.11
N HIS A 331 -2.97 -13.94 -15.16
CA HIS A 331 -2.24 -12.85 -15.80
C HIS A 331 -0.93 -12.51 -15.06
N ARG A 332 -0.98 -12.52 -13.72
CA ARG A 332 0.24 -12.38 -12.90
C ARG A 332 1.21 -13.53 -13.08
N ALA A 333 0.71 -14.75 -13.27
CA ALA A 333 1.56 -15.92 -13.51
C ALA A 333 2.31 -15.80 -14.84
N GLU A 334 1.61 -15.33 -15.88
CA GLU A 334 2.19 -15.03 -17.19
C GLU A 334 3.28 -13.95 -17.09
N ILE A 335 3.01 -12.84 -16.41
CA ILE A 335 3.98 -11.77 -16.16
C ILE A 335 5.24 -12.30 -15.46
N VAL A 336 5.06 -13.08 -14.39
CA VAL A 336 6.16 -13.63 -13.60
C VAL A 336 7.01 -14.60 -14.43
N LEU A 337 6.36 -15.47 -15.19
CA LEU A 337 7.05 -16.41 -16.07
C LEU A 337 7.83 -15.68 -17.17
N ASP A 338 7.18 -14.77 -17.88
CA ASP A 338 7.79 -13.97 -18.95
C ASP A 338 8.98 -13.15 -18.41
N THR A 339 8.85 -12.57 -17.21
CA THR A 339 9.93 -11.80 -16.56
C THR A 339 11.16 -12.67 -16.30
N ILE A 340 11.01 -13.81 -15.60
CA ILE A 340 12.15 -14.68 -15.27
C ILE A 340 12.85 -15.16 -16.54
N VAL A 341 12.06 -15.62 -17.51
CA VAL A 341 12.55 -16.15 -18.77
C VAL A 341 13.29 -15.06 -19.57
N CYS A 342 12.76 -13.85 -19.65
CA CYS A 342 13.40 -12.74 -20.38
C CYS A 342 14.69 -12.24 -19.72
N MET A 343 14.83 -12.35 -18.39
CA MET A 343 16.06 -11.97 -17.70
C MET A 343 17.17 -13.01 -17.90
N PHE A 344 16.86 -14.29 -17.72
CA PHE A 344 17.88 -15.34 -17.68
C PHE A 344 18.14 -16.07 -19.00
N SER A 345 17.32 -15.83 -20.03
CA SER A 345 17.58 -16.37 -21.37
C SER A 345 18.89 -15.85 -22.01
N VAL A 346 19.55 -14.85 -21.43
CA VAL A 346 20.88 -14.39 -21.85
C VAL A 346 21.97 -15.46 -21.64
N TYR A 347 21.77 -16.38 -20.69
CA TYR A 347 22.73 -17.43 -20.32
C TYR A 347 22.53 -18.75 -21.08
N CYS A 348 21.55 -18.82 -21.98
CA CYS A 348 21.32 -19.98 -22.84
C CYS A 348 22.35 -20.04 -23.98
N ASP A 349 22.69 -21.24 -24.47
CA ASP A 349 23.54 -21.45 -25.66
C ASP A 349 23.13 -20.58 -26.87
N GLN A 350 21.82 -20.44 -27.09
CA GLN A 350 21.24 -19.44 -27.99
C GLN A 350 20.65 -18.31 -27.13
N PRO A 351 21.32 -17.14 -27.05
CA PRO A 351 20.85 -16.03 -26.22
C PRO A 351 19.44 -15.59 -26.60
N TYR A 352 18.61 -15.32 -25.59
CA TYR A 352 17.22 -14.86 -25.73
C TYR A 352 16.26 -15.86 -26.38
N GLN A 353 16.66 -17.13 -26.49
CA GLN A 353 15.79 -18.22 -26.93
C GLN A 353 15.21 -18.99 -25.75
N VAL A 354 13.93 -19.36 -25.87
CA VAL A 354 13.18 -20.06 -24.82
C VAL A 354 12.42 -21.24 -25.42
N ASP A 355 12.44 -22.37 -24.73
CA ASP A 355 11.69 -23.54 -25.13
C ASP A 355 10.24 -23.48 -24.62
N PRO A 356 9.24 -23.63 -25.51
CA PRO A 356 7.85 -23.57 -25.13
C PRO A 356 7.36 -24.84 -24.44
N VAL A 357 6.46 -24.70 -23.47
CA VAL A 357 5.75 -25.79 -22.78
C VAL A 357 4.26 -25.73 -23.11
N GLU A 358 3.68 -26.88 -23.48
CA GLU A 358 2.24 -27.00 -23.69
C GLU A 358 1.54 -27.34 -22.38
N VAL A 359 0.74 -26.41 -21.87
CA VAL A 359 -0.12 -26.61 -20.72
C VAL A 359 -1.49 -27.06 -21.21
N ILE A 360 -1.93 -28.22 -20.70
CA ILE A 360 -3.22 -28.82 -21.02
C ILE A 360 -4.14 -28.63 -19.82
N SER A 361 -5.11 -27.73 -19.97
CA SER A 361 -6.11 -27.41 -18.95
C SER A 361 -7.09 -28.57 -18.73
N PRO A 362 -7.82 -28.62 -17.60
CA PRO A 362 -8.76 -29.69 -17.28
C PRO A 362 -9.92 -29.85 -18.29
N GLY A 363 -10.18 -28.82 -19.10
CA GLY A 363 -11.15 -28.84 -20.21
C GLY A 363 -10.59 -29.34 -21.54
N GLY A 364 -9.33 -29.80 -21.58
CA GLY A 364 -8.65 -30.22 -22.82
C GLY A 364 -8.14 -29.07 -23.68
N ILE A 365 -8.29 -27.82 -23.23
CA ILE A 365 -7.74 -26.62 -23.88
C ILE A 365 -6.21 -26.69 -23.75
N ARG A 366 -5.51 -26.55 -24.88
CA ARG A 366 -4.06 -26.55 -24.94
C ARG A 366 -3.55 -25.14 -25.21
N GLN A 367 -2.66 -24.66 -24.37
CA GLN A 367 -2.03 -23.35 -24.49
C GLN A 367 -0.52 -23.49 -24.34
N THR A 368 0.21 -22.72 -25.13
CA THR A 368 1.67 -22.75 -25.15
C THR A 368 2.21 -21.55 -24.38
N TYR A 369 3.13 -21.81 -23.46
CA TYR A 369 3.81 -20.80 -22.65
C TYR A 369 5.33 -20.91 -22.83
N PRO A 370 6.09 -19.80 -22.66
CA PRO A 370 5.64 -18.44 -22.41
C PRO A 370 5.01 -17.80 -23.67
N ILE A 371 4.20 -16.75 -23.48
CA ILE A 371 3.53 -16.08 -24.60
C ILE A 371 4.47 -15.07 -25.27
N LEU A 372 5.28 -14.35 -24.49
CA LEU A 372 6.24 -13.33 -24.96
C LEU A 372 5.61 -12.32 -25.94
N SER A 373 4.37 -11.89 -25.66
CA SER A 373 3.63 -11.00 -26.55
C SER A 373 4.28 -9.62 -26.63
N CYS A 374 4.67 -9.21 -27.84
CA CYS A 374 5.08 -7.85 -28.11
C CYS A 374 3.87 -7.02 -28.53
N ARG A 375 3.50 -6.02 -27.73
CA ARG A 375 2.33 -5.16 -28.01
C ARG A 375 2.77 -3.99 -28.89
N THR A 376 2.07 -3.76 -29.99
CA THR A 376 2.35 -2.63 -30.89
C THR A 376 1.32 -1.54 -30.72
N GLY A 377 1.74 -0.29 -30.80
CA GLY A 377 0.87 0.87 -30.73
C GLY A 377 1.44 2.06 -31.50
N SER A 378 0.71 3.16 -31.48
CA SER A 378 1.15 4.43 -32.07
C SER A 378 0.83 5.58 -31.14
N VAL A 379 1.71 6.58 -31.06
CA VAL A 379 1.47 7.81 -30.29
C VAL A 379 1.62 9.03 -31.19
N SER A 380 0.77 10.05 -30.98
CA SER A 380 0.90 11.34 -31.66
C SER A 380 1.97 12.20 -30.99
N THR A 381 2.90 12.72 -31.79
CA THR A 381 3.97 13.61 -31.32
C THR A 381 3.40 14.90 -30.72
N SER A 382 2.33 15.43 -31.30
CA SER A 382 1.60 16.60 -30.77
C SER A 382 1.02 16.36 -29.38
N LYS A 383 0.51 15.15 -29.12
CA LYS A 383 0.01 14.77 -27.79
C LYS A 383 1.14 14.68 -26.77
N VAL A 384 2.25 14.04 -27.12
CA VAL A 384 3.47 13.95 -26.28
C VAL A 384 3.95 15.34 -25.90
N ASN A 385 4.14 16.21 -26.89
CA ASN A 385 4.62 17.58 -26.70
C ASN A 385 3.67 18.42 -25.82
N ARG A 386 2.36 18.30 -26.04
CA ARG A 386 1.35 19.02 -25.24
C ARG A 386 1.33 18.56 -23.78
N THR A 387 1.49 17.27 -23.53
CA THR A 387 1.44 16.72 -22.17
C THR A 387 2.72 17.02 -21.39
N ILE A 388 3.90 16.88 -22.01
CA ILE A 388 5.19 17.13 -21.34
C ILE A 388 5.50 18.64 -21.27
N GLY A 389 4.98 19.45 -22.20
CA GLY A 389 5.30 20.87 -22.30
C GLY A 389 6.59 21.17 -23.07
N VAL A 390 6.93 20.32 -24.06
CA VAL A 390 8.16 20.43 -24.87
C VAL A 390 7.84 20.51 -26.36
N LYS A 391 8.84 20.82 -27.18
CA LYS A 391 8.74 20.85 -28.65
C LYS A 391 9.77 19.89 -29.26
N LEU A 392 9.42 18.62 -29.33
CA LEU A 392 10.28 17.57 -29.89
C LEU A 392 9.75 17.10 -31.24
N PRO A 393 10.61 16.92 -32.26
CA PRO A 393 10.22 16.28 -33.52
C PRO A 393 10.02 14.77 -33.32
N SER A 394 9.26 14.13 -34.20
CA SER A 394 8.94 12.69 -34.12
C SER A 394 10.19 11.79 -34.11
N VAL A 395 11.24 12.19 -34.82
CA VAL A 395 12.54 11.52 -34.84
C VAL A 395 13.17 11.47 -33.45
N THR A 396 13.17 12.59 -32.73
CA THR A 396 13.72 12.66 -31.36
C THR A 396 12.86 11.86 -30.39
N VAL A 397 11.54 11.91 -30.53
CA VAL A 397 10.64 11.09 -29.69
C VAL A 397 10.91 9.59 -29.88
N ALA A 398 11.08 9.13 -31.13
CA ALA A 398 11.45 7.74 -31.40
C ALA A 398 12.81 7.38 -30.79
N GLN A 399 13.82 8.26 -30.88
CA GLN A 399 15.13 8.04 -30.24
C GLN A 399 15.01 7.93 -28.71
N LEU A 400 14.21 8.78 -28.07
CA LEU A 400 13.99 8.76 -26.63
C LEU A 400 13.29 7.47 -26.17
N LEU A 401 12.29 7.00 -26.92
CA LEU A 401 11.64 5.71 -26.64
C LEU A 401 12.60 4.52 -26.79
N ASN A 402 13.44 4.52 -27.83
CA ASN A 402 14.47 3.49 -27.99
C ASN A 402 15.46 3.50 -26.81
N ARG A 403 15.83 4.68 -26.27
CA ARG A 403 16.66 4.76 -25.05
C ARG A 403 15.97 4.18 -23.81
N MET A 404 14.64 4.17 -23.73
CA MET A 404 13.89 3.53 -22.64
C MET A 404 13.66 2.02 -22.84
N GLY A 405 14.23 1.41 -23.88
CA GLY A 405 14.02 -0.01 -24.16
C GLY A 405 12.76 -0.31 -24.96
N ILE A 406 12.04 0.70 -25.47
CA ILE A 406 10.87 0.52 -26.32
C ILE A 406 11.27 0.73 -27.77
N SER A 407 11.20 -0.32 -28.59
CA SER A 407 11.53 -0.21 -30.00
C SER A 407 10.53 0.71 -30.70
N ALA A 408 11.02 1.84 -31.23
CA ALA A 408 10.18 2.87 -31.83
C ALA A 408 10.72 3.31 -33.20
N GLU A 409 9.81 3.49 -34.15
CA GLU A 409 10.09 3.91 -35.51
C GLU A 409 9.20 5.10 -35.90
N VAL A 410 9.72 5.96 -36.77
CA VAL A 410 8.96 7.11 -37.27
C VAL A 410 7.94 6.62 -38.30
N GLY A 411 6.65 6.79 -38.00
CA GLY A 411 5.57 6.43 -38.91
C GLY A 411 5.19 7.57 -39.85
N SER A 412 5.06 8.79 -39.32
CA SER A 412 4.81 10.02 -40.08
C SER A 412 5.34 11.25 -39.33
N GLU A 413 5.12 12.46 -39.86
CA GLU A 413 5.55 13.72 -39.21
C GLU A 413 4.99 13.87 -37.78
N ASP A 414 3.75 13.44 -37.53
CA ASP A 414 3.09 13.52 -36.21
C ASP A 414 2.84 12.16 -35.55
N ARG A 415 3.39 11.05 -36.07
CA ARG A 415 3.16 9.72 -35.48
C ARG A 415 4.43 8.91 -35.32
N VAL A 416 4.58 8.35 -34.12
CA VAL A 416 5.62 7.39 -33.78
C VAL A 416 4.96 6.03 -33.53
N LEU A 417 5.44 5.00 -34.23
CA LEU A 417 5.03 3.62 -34.02
C LEU A 417 5.96 3.00 -32.98
N TYR A 418 5.41 2.29 -32.01
CA TYR A 418 6.20 1.67 -30.96
C TYR A 418 5.80 0.21 -30.75
N LYS A 419 6.77 -0.59 -30.31
CA LYS A 419 6.63 -2.00 -29.97
C LYS A 419 7.14 -2.20 -28.54
N ILE A 420 6.20 -2.50 -27.65
CA ILE A 420 6.45 -2.76 -26.24
C ILE A 420 7.04 -4.18 -26.12
N PRO A 421 8.24 -4.32 -25.52
CA PRO A 421 8.84 -5.63 -25.29
C PRO A 421 8.04 -6.42 -24.23
N PRO A 422 8.14 -7.76 -24.23
CA PRO A 422 7.42 -8.60 -23.27
C PRO A 422 7.88 -8.37 -21.83
N THR A 423 9.01 -7.69 -21.59
CA THR A 423 9.49 -7.34 -20.25
C THR A 423 8.73 -6.17 -19.61
N ARG A 424 8.10 -5.29 -20.42
CA ARG A 424 7.45 -4.05 -19.95
C ARG A 424 5.95 -4.28 -19.80
N HIS A 425 5.55 -4.86 -18.68
CA HIS A 425 4.15 -5.15 -18.36
C HIS A 425 3.40 -3.97 -17.72
N ASP A 426 4.12 -2.96 -17.25
CA ASP A 426 3.60 -1.74 -16.64
C ASP A 426 2.97 -0.76 -17.65
N ILE A 427 3.37 -0.82 -18.92
CA ILE A 427 2.79 0.02 -19.97
C ILE A 427 1.38 -0.49 -20.28
N LEU A 428 0.35 0.24 -19.86
CA LEU A 428 -1.06 -0.10 -20.05
C LEU A 428 -1.80 0.97 -20.86
N HIS A 429 -1.29 2.21 -20.85
CA HIS A 429 -1.90 3.36 -21.51
C HIS A 429 -0.84 4.17 -22.29
N GLU A 430 -1.30 5.01 -23.21
CA GLU A 430 -0.43 5.95 -23.94
C GLU A 430 0.31 6.92 -23.01
N CYS A 431 -0.20 7.15 -21.80
CA CYS A 431 0.44 8.02 -20.81
C CYS A 431 1.78 7.44 -20.32
N ASP A 432 1.89 6.11 -20.22
CA ASP A 432 3.11 5.45 -19.76
C ASP A 432 4.22 5.58 -20.83
N ILE A 433 3.83 5.62 -22.10
CA ILE A 433 4.75 5.95 -23.21
C ILE A 433 5.22 7.41 -23.12
N ILE A 434 4.31 8.33 -22.79
CA ILE A 434 4.66 9.76 -22.61
C ILE A 434 5.57 9.95 -21.40
N GLU A 435 5.35 9.20 -20.31
CA GLU A 435 6.22 9.16 -19.14
C GLU A 435 7.64 8.71 -19.51
N ASP A 436 7.78 7.59 -20.23
CA ASP A 436 9.09 7.10 -20.68
C ASP A 436 9.82 8.13 -21.57
N VAL A 437 9.10 8.84 -22.45
CA VAL A 437 9.70 9.95 -23.23
C VAL A 437 10.20 11.06 -22.30
N ALA A 438 9.44 11.42 -21.27
CA ALA A 438 9.82 12.46 -20.33
C ALA A 438 11.03 12.06 -19.47
N ILE A 439 11.12 10.79 -19.04
CA ILE A 439 12.28 10.25 -18.31
C ILE A 439 13.53 10.30 -19.20
N ALA A 440 13.46 9.80 -20.44
CA ALA A 440 14.60 9.83 -21.35
C ALA A 440 15.03 11.23 -21.79
N TYR A 441 14.07 12.16 -21.86
CA TYR A 441 14.37 13.58 -22.07
C TYR A 441 15.06 14.20 -20.85
N GLY A 442 14.74 13.72 -19.66
CA GLY A 442 15.22 14.22 -18.38
C GLY A 442 14.33 15.33 -17.84
N TYR A 443 13.74 15.13 -16.66
CA TYR A 443 12.81 16.09 -16.06
C TYR A 443 13.43 17.48 -15.84
N ASN A 444 14.72 17.54 -15.50
CA ASN A 444 15.44 18.80 -15.31
C ASN A 444 15.60 19.64 -16.59
N ASN A 445 15.43 19.03 -17.77
CA ASN A 445 15.46 19.73 -19.05
C ASN A 445 14.11 20.36 -19.41
N ILE A 446 13.03 20.00 -18.71
CA ILE A 446 11.70 20.56 -18.95
C ILE A 446 11.66 21.97 -18.35
N LYS A 447 11.38 22.96 -19.20
CA LYS A 447 11.26 24.35 -18.76
C LYS A 447 10.06 24.49 -17.83
N LYS A 448 10.32 24.96 -16.61
CA LYS A 448 9.27 25.27 -15.64
C LYS A 448 8.46 26.46 -16.13
N GLU A 449 7.16 26.27 -16.31
CA GLU A 449 6.23 27.32 -16.71
C GLU A 449 5.06 27.36 -15.72
N LEU A 450 4.57 28.57 -15.42
CA LEU A 450 3.36 28.72 -14.63
C LEU A 450 2.16 28.40 -15.53
N PRO A 451 1.20 27.59 -15.05
CA PRO A 451 0.01 27.28 -15.82
C PRO A 451 -0.80 28.56 -16.05
N PRO A 452 -1.39 28.74 -17.24
CA PRO A 452 -2.09 29.98 -17.64
C PRO A 452 -3.42 30.20 -16.92
N ALA A 453 -3.76 29.37 -15.92
CA ALA A 453 -5.00 29.46 -15.16
C ALA A 453 -4.85 30.49 -14.03
N THR A 454 -5.50 31.63 -14.18
CA THR A 454 -5.70 32.58 -13.08
C THR A 454 -6.93 32.16 -12.30
N ALA A 455 -6.73 31.65 -11.08
CA ALA A 455 -7.82 31.38 -10.14
C ALA A 455 -7.63 32.24 -8.89
N THR A 456 -8.71 32.87 -8.42
CA THR A 456 -8.74 33.48 -7.09
C THR A 456 -9.03 32.40 -6.07
N GLY A 457 -8.07 32.14 -5.18
CA GLY A 457 -8.30 31.29 -4.01
C GLY A 457 -9.08 32.04 -2.94
N ASP A 458 -9.96 31.34 -2.23
CA ASP A 458 -10.59 31.84 -1.01
C ASP A 458 -10.38 30.85 0.13
N GLN A 459 -10.35 31.35 1.36
CA GLN A 459 -10.22 30.51 2.53
C GLN A 459 -11.56 29.92 2.90
N LEU A 460 -11.57 28.65 3.32
CA LEU A 460 -12.76 28.09 3.94
C LEU A 460 -13.11 28.91 5.18
N TYR A 461 -14.33 29.47 5.21
CA TYR A 461 -14.80 30.38 6.25
C TYR A 461 -14.56 29.83 7.67
N LEU A 462 -14.83 28.54 7.88
CA LEU A 462 -14.59 27.86 9.16
C LEU A 462 -13.11 27.94 9.59
N ASN A 463 -12.17 27.72 8.67
CA ASN A 463 -10.73 27.80 8.97
C ASN A 463 -10.29 29.24 9.22
N LYS A 464 -10.83 30.20 8.45
CA LYS A 464 -10.53 31.62 8.62
C LYS A 464 -10.93 32.12 10.02
N ILE A 465 -12.13 31.78 10.47
CA ILE A 465 -12.59 32.14 11.83
C ILE A 465 -11.80 31.37 12.88
N THR A 466 -11.59 30.06 12.69
CA THR A 466 -10.79 29.25 13.63
C THR A 466 -9.42 29.90 13.89
N GLU A 467 -8.74 30.34 12.83
CA GLU A 467 -7.41 30.97 12.94
C GLU A 467 -7.46 32.35 13.61
N ALA A 468 -8.51 33.13 13.38
CA ALA A 468 -8.73 34.37 14.12
C ALA A 468 -8.95 34.10 15.61
N MET A 469 -9.79 33.12 15.96
CA MET A 469 -10.10 32.76 17.35
C MET A 469 -8.90 32.22 18.10
N ARG A 470 -8.04 31.41 17.45
CA ARG A 470 -6.79 30.92 18.06
C ARG A 470 -5.91 32.06 18.54
N LYS A 471 -5.74 33.11 17.73
CA LYS A 471 -4.94 34.28 18.09
C LYS A 471 -5.52 35.02 19.28
N GLU A 472 -6.84 35.22 19.31
CA GLU A 472 -7.50 35.90 20.42
C GLU A 472 -7.42 35.12 21.74
N ILE A 473 -7.60 33.79 21.70
CA ILE A 473 -7.47 32.95 22.90
C ILE A 473 -6.01 32.90 23.39
N ALA A 474 -5.05 32.92 22.48
CA ALA A 474 -3.64 33.07 22.83
C ALA A 474 -3.37 34.42 23.53
N CYS A 475 -3.95 35.52 23.04
CA CYS A 475 -3.90 36.83 23.68
C CYS A 475 -4.57 36.84 25.08
N ALA A 476 -5.58 35.99 25.30
CA ALA A 476 -6.19 35.77 26.61
C ALA A 476 -5.28 34.97 27.60
N GLY A 477 -4.08 34.59 27.17
CA GLY A 477 -3.07 33.93 27.98
C GLY A 477 -3.25 32.42 28.10
N PHE A 478 -3.99 31.80 27.18
CA PHE A 478 -4.07 30.35 27.03
C PHE A 478 -3.05 29.87 26.00
N THR A 479 -2.50 28.67 26.18
CA THR A 479 -1.53 28.07 25.27
C THR A 479 -2.22 27.01 24.42
N GLU A 480 -2.09 27.10 23.09
CA GLU A 480 -2.66 26.11 22.18
C GLU A 480 -1.87 24.80 22.27
N ILE A 481 -2.57 23.67 22.26
CA ILE A 481 -1.98 22.34 22.19
C ILE A 481 -2.53 21.55 21.01
N LEU A 482 -1.78 20.53 20.61
CA LEU A 482 -2.15 19.62 19.52
C LEU A 482 -2.22 18.20 20.07
N THR A 483 -3.44 17.70 20.26
CA THR A 483 -3.65 16.34 20.77
C THR A 483 -3.87 15.35 19.62
N PHE A 484 -3.62 14.06 19.88
CA PHE A 484 -3.89 13.02 18.91
C PHE A 484 -5.39 12.86 18.68
N SER A 485 -5.79 12.71 17.40
CA SER A 485 -7.18 12.44 17.03
C SER A 485 -7.65 11.04 17.44
N LEU A 486 -6.72 10.14 17.79
CA LEU A 486 -7.00 8.78 18.22
C LEU A 486 -6.69 8.60 19.70
N CYS A 487 -7.61 7.98 20.43
CA CYS A 487 -7.48 7.73 21.85
C CYS A 487 -7.98 6.32 22.22
N SER A 488 -7.76 5.91 23.47
CA SER A 488 -8.28 4.63 23.94
C SER A 488 -9.75 4.77 24.31
N ARG A 489 -10.52 3.67 24.19
CA ARG A 489 -11.93 3.64 24.66
C ARG A 489 -12.08 4.13 26.10
N GLY A 490 -11.14 3.76 26.97
CA GLY A 490 -11.18 4.12 28.39
C GLY A 490 -11.10 5.63 28.62
N ASP A 491 -10.39 6.37 27.75
CA ASP A 491 -10.22 7.82 27.90
C ASP A 491 -11.51 8.59 27.63
N VAL A 492 -12.32 8.15 26.65
CA VAL A 492 -13.59 8.78 26.29
C VAL A 492 -14.74 8.32 27.19
N SER A 493 -14.63 7.11 27.75
CA SER A 493 -15.73 6.48 28.49
C SER A 493 -15.51 6.42 30.00
N MET A 494 -14.81 5.39 30.48
CA MET A 494 -14.66 5.08 31.89
C MET A 494 -14.01 6.21 32.68
N LYS A 495 -12.94 6.84 32.14
CA LYS A 495 -12.24 7.92 32.84
C LYS A 495 -13.07 9.19 32.96
N LEU A 496 -13.97 9.45 32.00
CA LEU A 496 -14.94 10.54 32.04
C LEU A 496 -16.28 10.14 32.68
N GLN A 497 -16.41 8.92 33.19
CA GLN A 497 -17.68 8.40 33.75
C GLN A 497 -18.87 8.48 32.78
N GLN A 498 -18.61 8.36 31.47
CA GLN A 498 -19.60 8.42 30.41
C GLN A 498 -19.51 7.20 29.48
N PRO A 499 -20.04 6.03 29.90
CA PRO A 499 -20.02 4.83 29.06
C PRO A 499 -20.81 4.98 27.76
N GLU A 500 -21.84 5.84 27.76
CA GLU A 500 -22.74 6.07 26.61
C GLU A 500 -22.05 6.77 25.43
N GLU A 501 -20.99 7.55 25.66
CA GLU A 501 -20.23 8.22 24.59
C GLU A 501 -19.55 7.21 23.63
N LEU A 502 -19.36 5.96 24.05
CA LEU A 502 -18.89 4.90 23.15
C LEU A 502 -19.85 4.57 22.01
N ASN A 503 -21.15 4.89 22.16
CA ASN A 503 -22.12 4.64 21.10
C ASN A 503 -21.87 5.57 19.90
N ARG A 504 -21.41 6.80 20.19
CA ARG A 504 -21.08 7.84 19.19
C ARG A 504 -19.67 7.74 18.65
N ALA A 505 -18.77 7.06 19.37
CA ALA A 505 -17.38 6.92 19.00
C ALA A 505 -17.17 5.98 17.80
N VAL A 506 -16.21 6.33 16.94
CA VAL A 506 -15.81 5.52 15.78
C VAL A 506 -14.63 4.63 16.14
N GLU A 507 -14.76 3.32 15.94
CA GLU A 507 -13.76 2.32 16.30
C GLU A 507 -12.83 1.96 15.13
N ILE A 508 -11.54 1.83 15.39
CA ILE A 508 -10.54 1.45 14.39
C ILE A 508 -10.34 -0.07 14.37
N ALA A 509 -10.45 -0.65 13.17
CA ALA A 509 -10.12 -2.06 12.96
C ALA A 509 -8.60 -2.30 12.94
N ASN A 510 -8.14 -3.34 13.62
CA ASN A 510 -6.72 -3.80 13.66
C ASN A 510 -5.69 -2.68 13.93
N PRO A 511 -5.79 -1.94 15.06
CA PRO A 511 -4.80 -0.93 15.39
C PRO A 511 -3.41 -1.55 15.61
N LYS A 512 -2.38 -0.96 15.01
CA LYS A 512 -0.97 -1.29 15.31
C LYS A 512 -0.57 -0.56 16.60
N ALA A 513 -0.76 -1.19 17.75
CA ALA A 513 -0.45 -0.57 19.04
C ALA A 513 1.06 -0.60 19.32
N LEU A 514 1.65 0.56 19.66
CA LEU A 514 2.92 0.66 20.38
C LEU A 514 2.78 1.52 21.65
N GLU A 515 1.89 2.53 21.70
CA GLU A 515 1.80 3.46 22.85
C GLU A 515 0.62 3.22 23.83
N PHE A 516 -0.33 2.33 23.54
CA PHE A 516 -1.49 2.07 24.41
C PHE A 516 -1.44 0.73 25.15
N GLN A 517 -0.25 0.18 25.30
CA GLN A 517 -0.02 -1.12 25.92
C GLN A 517 0.18 -0.95 27.44
N ALA A 518 -0.89 -0.60 28.15
CA ALA A 518 -0.93 -0.70 29.61
C ALA A 518 -2.20 -1.45 30.04
N SER A 519 -1.96 -2.68 30.51
CA SER A 519 -2.86 -3.59 31.23
C SER A 519 -3.83 -4.47 30.41
N LEU A 520 -3.33 -5.69 30.14
CA LEU A 520 -4.00 -6.99 30.25
C LEU A 520 -5.43 -7.13 29.69
N TYR A 521 -5.52 -7.80 28.53
CA TYR A 521 -6.65 -8.63 28.09
C TYR A 521 -8.07 -8.14 28.44
N MET A 522 -8.50 -6.95 27.98
CA MET A 522 -9.93 -6.72 27.68
C MET A 522 -10.28 -5.47 26.83
N PHE A 523 -9.39 -4.50 26.59
CA PHE A 523 -9.81 -3.19 26.03
C PHE A 523 -8.86 -2.60 24.95
N MET A 524 -8.35 -3.40 24.03
CA MET A 524 -7.40 -2.91 23.00
C MET A 524 -8.09 -2.51 21.69
N TYR A 525 -8.94 -1.49 21.76
CA TYR A 525 -9.52 -0.81 20.59
C TYR A 525 -9.20 0.67 20.65
N LEU A 526 -8.54 1.20 19.61
CA LEU A 526 -8.41 2.64 19.42
C LEU A 526 -9.72 3.20 18.86
N VAL A 527 -10.12 4.36 19.37
CA VAL A 527 -11.27 5.12 18.88
C VAL A 527 -10.84 6.50 18.41
N ALA A 528 -11.55 7.04 17.43
CA ALA A 528 -11.46 8.45 17.13
C ALA A 528 -12.05 9.26 18.31
N ARG A 529 -11.42 10.38 18.65
CA ARG A 529 -11.86 11.24 19.76
C ARG A 529 -13.25 11.83 19.45
N THR A 530 -14.16 11.73 20.42
CA THR A 530 -15.47 12.41 20.40
C THR A 530 -15.42 13.76 21.15
N LEU A 531 -14.46 13.91 22.06
CA LEU A 531 -14.22 15.11 22.84
C LEU A 531 -12.73 15.47 22.77
N LEU A 532 -12.43 16.77 22.87
CA LEU A 532 -11.04 17.25 22.96
C LEU A 532 -10.49 17.11 24.38
N LEU A 533 -11.36 17.19 25.40
CA LEU A 533 -10.98 17.17 26.81
C LEU A 533 -10.01 16.04 27.21
N PRO A 534 -10.22 14.75 26.86
CA PRO A 534 -9.30 13.67 27.25
C PRO A 534 -7.85 13.89 26.78
N GLY A 535 -7.68 14.44 25.58
CA GLY A 535 -6.37 14.77 25.04
C GLY A 535 -5.67 15.85 25.87
N ILE A 536 -6.42 16.90 26.23
CA ILE A 536 -5.90 18.01 27.05
C ILE A 536 -5.53 17.53 28.45
N LEU A 537 -6.37 16.70 29.08
CA LEU A 537 -6.09 16.14 30.41
C LEU A 537 -4.83 15.28 30.44
N LYS A 538 -4.60 14.47 29.40
CA LYS A 538 -3.33 13.74 29.25
C LYS A 538 -2.14 14.67 29.10
N THR A 539 -2.28 15.74 28.32
CA THR A 539 -1.20 16.74 28.18
C THR A 539 -0.88 17.39 29.51
N LEU A 540 -1.89 17.70 30.35
CA LEU A 540 -1.69 18.18 31.71
C LEU A 540 -0.98 17.15 32.58
N ALA A 541 -1.35 15.87 32.50
CA ALA A 541 -0.73 14.80 33.26
C ALA A 541 0.77 14.65 32.96
N HIS A 542 1.21 14.90 31.73
CA HIS A 542 2.63 14.89 31.35
C HIS A 542 3.38 16.18 31.73
N ASN A 543 2.68 17.25 32.10
CA ASN A 543 3.25 18.57 32.35
C ASN A 543 3.01 19.10 33.78
N LYS A 544 2.76 18.21 34.75
CA LYS A 544 2.47 18.58 36.14
C LYS A 544 3.58 19.38 36.82
N ASP A 545 4.83 19.19 36.39
CA ASP A 545 6.00 19.84 36.99
C ASP A 545 6.19 21.30 36.52
N LYS A 546 5.34 21.76 35.58
CA LYS A 546 5.39 23.14 35.08
C LYS A 546 4.78 24.13 36.07
N ALA A 547 5.16 25.40 35.93
CA ALA A 547 4.66 26.47 36.77
C ALA A 547 3.13 26.63 36.60
N LEU A 548 2.43 26.67 37.74
CA LEU A 548 0.98 26.84 37.80
C LEU A 548 0.62 28.34 37.82
N PRO A 549 -0.57 28.73 37.32
CA PRO A 549 -1.60 27.88 36.70
C PRO A 549 -1.32 27.55 35.23
N LEU A 550 -1.66 26.34 34.79
CA LEU A 550 -1.62 25.95 33.39
C LEU A 550 -2.96 26.26 32.72
N LYS A 551 -2.90 26.98 31.60
CA LYS A 551 -4.06 27.35 30.79
C LYS A 551 -3.86 26.82 29.38
N LEU A 552 -4.56 25.76 29.03
CA LEU A 552 -4.41 25.08 27.75
C LEU A 552 -5.70 25.18 26.95
N PHE A 553 -5.61 25.24 25.63
CA PHE A 553 -6.78 25.16 24.76
C PHE A 553 -6.47 24.45 23.44
N GLU A 554 -7.51 23.99 22.76
CA GLU A 554 -7.44 23.38 21.44
C GLU A 554 -8.72 23.71 20.65
N ILE A 555 -8.57 24.09 19.37
CA ILE A 555 -9.70 24.22 18.43
C ILE A 555 -9.47 23.26 17.26
N GLN A 556 -10.09 22.09 17.32
CA GLN A 556 -9.86 20.99 16.38
C GLN A 556 -11.09 20.10 16.18
N ASP A 557 -11.03 19.23 15.16
CA ASP A 557 -12.13 18.33 14.83
C ASP A 557 -12.23 17.15 15.81
N VAL A 558 -13.47 16.84 16.20
CA VAL A 558 -13.87 15.58 16.81
C VAL A 558 -14.65 14.76 15.79
N VAL A 559 -14.67 13.44 15.97
CA VAL A 559 -15.37 12.52 15.07
C VAL A 559 -16.56 11.93 15.80
N GLU A 560 -17.74 12.11 15.24
CA GLU A 560 -19.01 11.62 15.79
C GLU A 560 -19.75 10.82 14.71
N ARG A 561 -20.54 9.81 15.11
CA ARG A 561 -21.49 9.15 14.22
C ARG A 561 -22.72 10.02 14.03
N ASP A 562 -23.15 10.20 12.78
CA ASP A 562 -24.39 10.93 12.49
C ASP A 562 -25.59 9.99 12.64
N GLU A 563 -26.44 10.26 13.63
CA GLU A 563 -27.66 9.49 13.90
C GLU A 563 -28.75 9.70 12.82
N TYR A 564 -28.63 10.73 11.97
CA TYR A 564 -29.64 11.12 10.97
C TYR A 564 -29.30 10.69 9.53
N SER A 565 -28.11 10.14 9.30
CA SER A 565 -27.70 9.66 7.97
C SER A 565 -28.00 8.17 7.84
N ASP A 566 -28.68 7.76 6.77
CA ASP A 566 -29.01 6.36 6.44
C ASP A 566 -27.78 5.43 6.36
N CYS A 567 -26.56 5.99 6.37
CA CYS A 567 -25.31 5.28 6.14
C CYS A 567 -24.40 5.12 7.38
N ASP A 568 -24.79 5.57 8.58
CA ASP A 568 -23.92 5.58 9.79
C ASP A 568 -22.53 6.22 9.53
N ASP A 569 -22.45 7.17 8.59
CA ASP A 569 -21.17 7.75 8.19
C ASP A 569 -20.62 8.67 9.30
N PRO A 570 -19.32 8.58 9.62
CA PRO A 570 -18.71 9.45 10.62
C PRO A 570 -18.56 10.88 10.09
N VAL A 571 -18.90 11.86 10.92
CA VAL A 571 -18.82 13.30 10.62
C VAL A 571 -17.78 13.96 11.52
N ASN A 572 -17.01 14.88 10.95
CA ASN A 572 -16.09 15.73 11.70
C ASN A 572 -16.80 17.01 12.11
N ARG A 573 -16.72 17.38 13.38
CA ARG A 573 -17.20 18.66 13.91
C ARG A 573 -16.08 19.42 14.61
N ARG A 574 -15.92 20.70 14.31
CA ARG A 574 -14.92 21.55 14.97
C ARG A 574 -15.37 21.87 16.38
N HIS A 575 -14.61 21.43 17.37
CA HIS A 575 -14.83 21.77 18.79
C HIS A 575 -13.78 22.78 19.25
N PHE A 576 -14.16 23.57 20.25
CA PHE A 576 -13.26 24.39 21.04
C PHE A 576 -13.26 23.87 22.47
N CYS A 577 -12.10 23.52 22.99
CA CYS A 577 -11.92 23.12 24.38
C CYS A 577 -10.83 23.95 25.04
N ALA A 578 -11.07 24.39 26.27
CA ALA A 578 -10.11 25.11 27.09
C ALA A 578 -10.14 24.59 28.54
N VAL A 579 -8.97 24.56 29.17
CA VAL A 579 -8.77 24.02 30.51
C VAL A 579 -7.90 24.96 31.34
N TYR A 580 -8.32 25.18 32.58
CA TYR A 580 -7.56 25.85 33.63
C TYR A 580 -7.19 24.83 34.71
N TYR A 581 -5.90 24.67 34.98
CA TYR A 581 -5.37 23.75 35.98
C TYR A 581 -4.49 24.49 36.99
N GLY A 582 -4.87 24.45 38.27
CA GLY A 582 -4.22 25.24 39.30
C GLY A 582 -4.61 24.84 40.72
N LYS A 583 -4.02 25.52 41.71
CA LYS A 583 -4.35 25.31 43.14
C LYS A 583 -5.79 25.73 43.46
N THR A 584 -6.31 26.70 42.72
CA THR A 584 -7.71 27.16 42.76
C THR A 584 -8.46 26.61 41.56
N SER A 585 -9.79 26.57 41.65
CA SER A 585 -10.63 26.06 40.56
C SER A 585 -10.52 26.88 39.28
N GLY A 586 -10.44 28.21 39.36
CA GLY A 586 -10.41 29.09 38.19
C GLY A 586 -11.69 29.01 37.33
N PHE A 587 -12.81 28.65 37.93
CA PHE A 587 -14.11 28.52 37.24
C PHE A 587 -14.55 29.85 36.64
N GLU A 588 -14.33 30.93 37.38
CA GLU A 588 -14.53 32.32 36.95
C GLU A 588 -13.67 32.71 35.74
N THR A 589 -12.46 32.14 35.61
CA THR A 589 -11.58 32.39 34.46
C THR A 589 -12.10 31.69 33.22
N ILE A 590 -12.57 30.44 33.35
CA ILE A 590 -13.18 29.69 32.24
C ILE A 590 -14.51 30.32 31.82
N HIS A 591 -15.33 30.75 32.77
CA HIS A 591 -16.56 31.50 32.48
C HIS A 591 -16.25 32.82 31.74
N GLY A 592 -15.27 33.59 32.21
CA GLY A 592 -14.84 34.80 31.52
C GLY A 592 -14.27 34.53 30.11
N LEU A 593 -13.62 33.40 29.89
CA LEU A 593 -13.16 32.98 28.57
C LEU A 593 -14.34 32.66 27.64
N LEU A 594 -15.38 31.98 28.13
CA LEU A 594 -16.60 31.74 27.37
C LEU A 594 -17.26 33.07 26.96
N ASP A 595 -17.42 34.01 27.90
CA ASP A 595 -18.01 35.32 27.62
C ASP A 595 -17.19 36.10 26.58
N HIS A 596 -15.86 36.02 26.69
CA HIS A 596 -14.95 36.63 25.73
C HIS A 596 -15.07 35.97 24.35
N PHE A 597 -15.10 34.65 24.28
CA PHE A 597 -15.25 33.86 23.06
C PHE A 597 -16.56 34.19 22.33
N MET A 598 -17.69 34.23 23.06
CA MET A 598 -18.99 34.58 22.49
C MET A 598 -19.04 36.03 22.01
N ARG A 599 -18.42 36.96 22.75
CA ARG A 599 -18.34 38.37 22.35
C ARG A 599 -17.54 38.57 21.07
N LEU A 600 -16.43 37.85 20.89
CA LEU A 600 -15.62 37.89 19.66
C LEU A 600 -16.41 37.41 18.44
N LEU A 601 -17.33 36.48 18.64
CA LEU A 601 -18.22 35.97 17.60
C LEU A 601 -19.51 36.81 17.45
N GLU A 602 -19.64 37.90 18.21
CA GLU A 602 -20.80 38.80 18.24
C GLU A 602 -22.12 38.12 18.69
N VAL A 603 -22.02 37.04 19.46
CA VAL A 603 -23.19 36.32 19.99
C VAL A 603 -23.67 36.99 21.27
N SER A 604 -24.95 37.41 21.29
CA SER A 604 -25.57 38.07 22.44
C SER A 604 -25.71 37.16 23.66
N SER A 605 -25.64 37.71 24.88
CA SER A 605 -25.96 36.98 26.12
C SER A 605 -27.46 36.91 26.41
N ASN A 606 -28.31 37.43 25.51
CA ASN A 606 -29.75 37.33 25.65
C ASN A 606 -30.23 35.91 25.29
N PRO A 607 -30.91 35.18 26.21
CA PRO A 607 -31.34 33.80 25.99
C PRO A 607 -32.22 33.58 24.75
N ALA A 608 -32.98 34.61 24.32
CA ALA A 608 -33.88 34.51 23.19
C ALA A 608 -33.18 34.54 21.82
N ILE A 609 -31.99 35.13 21.75
CA ILE A 609 -31.32 35.45 20.49
C ILE A 609 -29.93 34.77 20.43
N GLY A 610 -29.13 34.88 21.50
CA GLY A 610 -27.80 34.28 21.56
C GLY A 610 -27.69 33.11 22.54
N TYR A 611 -26.76 33.18 23.50
CA TYR A 611 -26.46 32.05 24.39
C TYR A 611 -26.92 32.29 25.84
N CYS A 612 -27.21 31.21 26.54
CA CYS A 612 -27.46 31.21 27.98
C CYS A 612 -26.84 30.00 28.66
N ILE A 613 -26.61 30.13 29.97
CA ILE A 613 -25.97 29.13 30.80
C ILE A 613 -27.05 28.53 31.71
N LYS A 614 -27.26 27.22 31.64
CA LYS A 614 -28.20 26.49 32.51
C LYS A 614 -27.43 25.51 33.38
N GLU A 615 -27.79 25.41 34.65
CA GLU A 615 -27.24 24.38 35.54
C GLU A 615 -27.54 22.97 34.98
N ASP A 616 -26.55 22.09 35.04
CA ASP A 616 -26.64 20.72 34.52
C ASP A 616 -25.89 19.76 35.47
N LEU A 617 -26.25 18.47 35.43
CA LEU A 617 -25.69 17.41 36.29
C LEU A 617 -24.95 16.37 35.43
N LEU A 618 -23.85 16.80 34.81
CA LEU A 618 -23.00 15.91 34.02
C LEU A 618 -22.04 15.10 34.90
N PRO A 619 -21.85 13.79 34.66
CA PRO A 619 -21.08 12.89 35.54
C PRO A 619 -19.61 13.27 35.75
N PHE A 620 -18.98 13.89 34.74
CA PHE A 620 -17.56 14.24 34.82
C PHE A 620 -17.27 15.54 35.57
N TYR A 621 -18.30 16.26 36.03
CA TYR A 621 -18.16 17.51 36.77
C TYR A 621 -18.58 17.38 38.23
N PHE A 622 -18.08 18.29 39.07
CA PHE A 622 -18.46 18.40 40.46
C PHE A 622 -19.91 18.92 40.58
N PRO A 623 -20.79 18.24 41.35
CA PRO A 623 -22.19 18.64 41.50
C PRO A 623 -22.37 20.09 41.95
N GLY A 624 -23.29 20.83 41.31
CA GLY A 624 -23.55 22.25 41.57
C GLY A 624 -22.47 23.21 41.04
N ARG A 625 -21.45 22.70 40.32
CA ARG A 625 -20.38 23.48 39.67
C ARG A 625 -20.20 23.09 38.21
N CYS A 626 -21.32 22.81 37.55
CA CYS A 626 -21.44 22.41 36.16
C CYS A 626 -22.55 23.23 35.49
N ALA A 627 -22.33 23.62 34.24
CA ALA A 627 -23.35 24.24 33.43
C ALA A 627 -23.29 23.80 31.96
N SER A 628 -24.47 23.65 31.36
CA SER A 628 -24.64 23.48 29.93
C SER A 628 -24.77 24.82 29.24
N ILE A 629 -24.10 24.94 28.09
CA ILE A 629 -24.14 26.13 27.25
C ILE A 629 -25.24 25.89 26.21
N MET A 630 -26.28 26.72 26.27
CA MET A 630 -27.46 26.61 25.43
C MET A 630 -27.50 27.77 24.44
N LEU A 631 -27.79 27.48 23.18
CA LEU A 631 -28.03 28.46 22.13
C LEU A 631 -29.55 28.63 21.92
N ARG A 632 -30.03 29.88 21.86
CA ARG A 632 -31.46 30.26 21.79
C ARG A 632 -32.32 29.59 22.87
N GLY A 633 -31.73 29.25 24.01
CA GLY A 633 -32.40 28.56 25.13
C GLY A 633 -32.78 27.10 24.90
N GLU A 634 -32.61 26.56 23.68
CA GLU A 634 -33.12 25.24 23.26
C GLU A 634 -32.01 24.25 22.89
N LYS A 635 -31.00 24.65 22.09
CA LYS A 635 -29.96 23.74 21.58
C LYS A 635 -28.73 23.73 22.50
N LYS A 636 -28.36 22.55 23.04
CA LYS A 636 -27.10 22.38 23.78
C LYS A 636 -25.93 22.41 22.81
N ILE A 637 -24.99 23.34 23.01
CA ILE A 637 -23.81 23.52 22.15
C ILE A 637 -22.50 23.14 22.85
N GLY A 638 -22.51 22.98 24.17
CA GLY A 638 -21.33 22.66 24.94
C GLY A 638 -21.60 22.58 26.43
N HIS A 639 -20.54 22.46 27.21
CA HIS A 639 -20.56 22.38 28.66
C HIS A 639 -19.34 23.06 29.27
N MET A 640 -19.47 23.51 30.51
CA MET A 640 -18.36 24.02 31.32
C MET A 640 -18.55 23.65 32.79
N GLY A 641 -17.45 23.49 33.53
CA GLY A 641 -17.53 23.09 34.93
C GLY A 641 -16.18 22.81 35.57
N ILE A 642 -16.23 22.55 36.88
CA ILE A 642 -15.10 22.04 37.65
C ILE A 642 -15.13 20.51 37.57
N LEU A 643 -14.06 19.87 37.10
CA LEU A 643 -14.01 18.40 36.97
C LEU A 643 -14.19 17.70 38.31
N HIS A 644 -14.88 16.56 38.28
CA HIS A 644 -15.06 15.72 39.45
C HIS A 644 -13.70 15.15 39.91
N PRO A 645 -13.40 15.10 41.22
CA PRO A 645 -12.11 14.59 41.72
C PRO A 645 -11.73 13.20 41.19
N SER A 646 -12.70 12.30 41.03
CA SER A 646 -12.46 10.96 40.45
C SER A 646 -11.99 11.00 38.99
N VAL A 647 -12.44 11.98 38.19
CA VAL A 647 -11.98 12.16 36.81
C VAL A 647 -10.55 12.69 36.82
N CYS A 648 -10.26 13.67 37.68
CA CYS A 648 -8.89 14.14 37.88
C CYS A 648 -7.96 12.98 38.25
N GLU A 649 -8.32 12.17 39.26
CA GLU A 649 -7.55 10.99 39.67
C GLU A 649 -7.39 9.97 38.53
N ALA A 650 -8.43 9.72 37.72
CA ALA A 650 -8.38 8.77 36.60
C ALA A 650 -7.46 9.21 35.45
N PHE A 651 -7.18 10.51 35.33
CA PHE A 651 -6.18 11.08 34.42
C PHE A 651 -4.85 11.42 35.14
N ASP A 652 -4.65 10.88 36.34
CA ASP A 652 -3.51 11.15 37.21
C ASP A 652 -3.33 12.65 37.52
N LEU A 653 -4.36 13.44 37.80
CA LEU A 653 -4.24 14.87 38.11
C LEU A 653 -4.40 15.12 39.61
N ASN A 654 -3.53 15.96 40.18
CA ASN A 654 -3.42 16.15 41.63
C ASN A 654 -4.05 17.47 42.12
N LEU A 655 -4.48 18.33 41.20
CA LEU A 655 -5.04 19.65 41.50
C LEU A 655 -6.41 19.84 40.83
N VAL A 656 -7.05 20.97 41.13
CA VAL A 656 -8.36 21.29 40.59
C VAL A 656 -8.24 21.72 39.13
N CYS A 657 -9.20 21.25 38.33
CA CYS A 657 -9.25 21.47 36.89
C CYS A 657 -10.64 21.99 36.50
N SER A 658 -10.72 23.17 35.90
CA SER A 658 -11.95 23.66 35.27
C SER A 658 -11.81 23.55 33.76
N CYS A 659 -12.87 23.12 33.07
CA CYS A 659 -12.86 23.04 31.62
C CYS A 659 -14.12 23.62 30.99
N LEU A 660 -13.97 23.98 29.72
CA LEU A 660 -14.99 24.45 28.81
C LEU A 660 -14.81 23.67 27.52
N GLU A 661 -15.87 23.07 27.00
CA GLU A 661 -15.88 22.48 25.65
C GLU A 661 -17.20 22.81 24.94
N LEU A 662 -17.11 23.25 23.70
CA LEU A 662 -18.28 23.55 22.86
C LEU A 662 -18.03 23.20 21.40
N CYS A 663 -19.11 22.92 20.68
CA CYS A 663 -19.09 22.77 19.22
C CYS A 663 -19.03 24.15 18.58
N PHE A 664 -17.90 24.44 17.94
CA PHE A 664 -17.61 25.74 17.33
C PHE A 664 -18.51 26.02 16.12
N GLU A 665 -18.82 25.00 15.34
CA GLU A 665 -19.68 25.12 14.16
C GLU A 665 -21.09 25.59 14.52
N HIS A 666 -21.67 25.03 15.59
CA HIS A 666 -22.99 25.46 16.07
C HIS A 666 -23.03 26.94 16.48
N VAL A 667 -21.92 27.49 16.96
CA VAL A 667 -21.83 28.93 17.32
C VAL A 667 -21.75 29.80 16.06
N ILE A 668 -21.04 29.33 15.02
CA ILE A 668 -20.93 30.05 13.75
C ILE A 668 -22.26 30.06 13.00
N GLU A 669 -22.98 28.94 12.97
CA GLU A 669 -24.32 28.83 12.35
C GLU A 669 -25.30 29.86 12.93
N ALA A 670 -25.23 30.09 14.24
CA ALA A 670 -26.07 31.07 14.93
C ALA A 670 -25.89 32.49 14.38
N LYS A 671 -24.64 32.86 14.05
CA LYS A 671 -24.28 34.16 13.47
C LYS A 671 -24.84 34.33 12.06
N SER A 672 -24.78 33.29 11.22
CA SER A 672 -25.31 33.37 9.85
C SER A 672 -26.82 33.55 9.80
N ASP A 673 -27.55 32.93 10.73
CA ASP A 673 -29.00 33.07 10.83
C ASP A 673 -29.42 34.45 11.36
N GLU A 674 -28.71 35.02 12.33
CA GLU A 674 -28.97 36.39 12.80
C GLU A 674 -28.76 37.42 11.69
N ALA A 675 -27.74 37.24 10.85
CA ALA A 675 -27.51 38.09 9.68
C ALA A 675 -28.57 37.93 8.57
N ALA A 676 -29.36 36.85 8.59
CA ALA A 676 -30.47 36.62 7.66
C ALA A 676 -31.83 37.10 8.20
N LEU A 677 -31.91 37.38 9.51
CA LEU A 677 -33.09 37.92 10.20
C LEU A 677 -33.15 39.46 10.21
N PHE A 678 -32.04 40.13 9.87
CA PHE A 678 -31.94 41.56 9.59
C PHE A 678 -31.85 41.81 8.08
#